data_AF-A0A968HJN1-F1
#
_entry.id   AF-A0A968HJN1-F1
#
_cell.length_a   1.000
_cell.length_b   1.000
_cell.length_c   1.000
_cell.angle_alpha   90.00
_cell.angle_beta   90.00
_cell.angle_gamma   90.00
#
_symmetry.space_group_name_H-M   'P 1'
#
loop_
_entity.id
_entity.type
_entity.pdbx_description
1 polymer ?
#
loop_
_entity_poly.entity_id
_entity_poly.type
_entity_poly.pdbx_seq_one_letter_code
_entity_poly.pdbx_strand_id
1 'polypeptide(L)'
;MNDKDGKWPDYPPYQARALSVVGLDDAAWLAQDALSNAEPNARALAFNTLRLLRRSDPGLQSVLDEVAVSSADSAFSQLLEADERARNTPREPSNWAIKLKQEQEEREREQALERREELEVLHNEIERIRSGEHRYFLSILCSRAAPDDNKLGIDLKQLREEFDDKIAEAAGSGLKACWRVFRPPFKFEQDNRNTISGDVTIGLAGLQLEFADGLDPSGLDDEEVEIAVRYAVQQINGLPSWFDSLAETHPDKVAEALRPAVEADLHLQDLDEHPEFLDCWREMPDSLRVPVARMILNELVSHVPANKHSLDDALATCGWLEGDEAEDFTGLCAARLEEAGSIEEGVTWWCALAKSDPLGAVCYLENFADTAKPEDLDEVMEATCAKLGRGFAGPPAAPAVLANAEALERLIPLVYGTVRPEDDRKNTSRIAQPVTPRVSAEHLRGKLFDQLSSIGSADAYAALERLAADPRMMAYRDVLLVHARRSPQRSPVALPMTPKEALEWGRSHAVPIRTADDLHRVVLDRLDDISEDIGRGEFSERERFHGQDEAAFQFHLAARLDSSKHIHCYEVSREVEVDRGKMPDIRVGHSACPGRPVSLEIKVAENWTFPQLQEALNEQLVGQYLRPQKSRHGILILCSRPEIKQGKNTKKAVKPKRKQWMVKGKMRSFDDILQMLRDEAVALVTMTTDIDSLDVVGIDYH
;
A
#
# COMPACT_ATOMS: atom_id res chain seq x y z
N MET A 1 -24.22 60.39 -31.79
CA MET A 1 -24.76 61.33 -30.76
C MET A 1 -23.69 61.44 -29.69
N ASN A 2 -23.31 62.67 -29.36
CA ASN A 2 -22.22 63.01 -28.44
C ASN A 2 -22.36 62.31 -27.09
N ASP A 3 -21.25 61.80 -26.55
CA ASP A 3 -21.06 61.75 -25.11
C ASP A 3 -19.78 62.54 -24.79
N LYS A 4 -19.98 63.65 -24.08
CA LYS A 4 -19.00 64.73 -23.86
C LYS A 4 -18.34 64.66 -22.48
N ASP A 5 -18.59 63.60 -21.72
CA ASP A 5 -17.98 63.39 -20.41
C ASP A 5 -17.18 62.10 -20.49
N GLY A 6 -15.85 62.18 -20.39
CA GLY A 6 -14.92 61.05 -20.40
C GLY A 6 -15.08 60.11 -19.20
N LYS A 7 -16.28 59.56 -18.99
CA LYS A 7 -16.57 58.51 -18.02
C LYS A 7 -16.54 57.17 -18.74
N TRP A 8 -15.62 56.32 -18.29
CA TRP A 8 -15.61 54.90 -18.62
C TRP A 8 -16.93 54.24 -18.18
N PRO A 9 -17.46 53.24 -18.92
CA PRO A 9 -18.63 52.51 -18.48
C PRO A 9 -18.31 51.79 -17.15
N ASP A 10 -19.11 52.04 -16.12
CA ASP A 10 -19.11 51.20 -14.91
C ASP A 10 -19.60 49.81 -15.32
N TYR A 11 -18.68 48.86 -15.45
CA TYR A 11 -19.03 47.46 -15.73
C TYR A 11 -19.53 46.79 -14.43
N PRO A 12 -20.71 46.15 -14.43
CA PRO A 12 -21.30 45.56 -13.24
C PRO A 12 -20.51 44.34 -12.71
N PRO A 13 -20.68 43.94 -11.43
CA PRO A 13 -19.86 42.93 -10.73
C PRO A 13 -19.90 41.51 -11.30
N TYR A 14 -20.68 41.26 -12.35
CA TYR A 14 -20.90 39.94 -12.93
C TYR A 14 -19.73 39.39 -13.77
N GLN A 15 -18.63 40.13 -13.93
CA GLN A 15 -17.42 39.63 -14.60
C GLN A 15 -16.50 38.78 -13.70
N ALA A 16 -16.77 38.66 -12.40
CA ALA A 16 -15.98 37.81 -11.50
C ALA A 16 -16.00 36.31 -11.87
N ARG A 17 -17.00 35.85 -12.65
CA ARG A 17 -17.06 34.46 -13.16
C ARG A 17 -16.31 34.23 -14.47
N ALA A 18 -15.85 35.27 -15.17
CA ALA A 18 -15.00 35.12 -16.36
C ALA A 18 -13.50 35.00 -16.02
N LEU A 19 -13.12 35.29 -14.76
CA LEU A 19 -11.74 35.23 -14.26
C LEU A 19 -11.24 33.82 -13.90
N SER A 20 -12.02 32.76 -14.14
CA SER A 20 -11.52 31.39 -13.93
C SER A 20 -10.59 30.88 -15.04
N VAL A 21 -10.41 31.66 -16.11
CA VAL A 21 -9.61 31.29 -17.30
C VAL A 21 -8.33 32.14 -17.42
N VAL A 22 -8.24 33.28 -16.72
CA VAL A 22 -7.11 34.22 -16.79
C VAL A 22 -6.32 34.17 -15.49
N GLY A 23 -5.02 33.85 -15.57
CA GLY A 23 -4.12 33.69 -14.43
C GLY A 23 -2.96 34.69 -14.42
N LEU A 24 -2.02 34.54 -13.47
CA LEU A 24 -0.83 35.41 -13.38
C LEU A 24 0.06 35.33 -14.64
N ASP A 25 0.06 34.20 -15.35
CA ASP A 25 0.80 34.01 -16.59
C ASP A 25 0.31 34.91 -17.74
N ASP A 26 -0.93 35.40 -17.65
CA ASP A 26 -1.54 36.27 -18.66
C ASP A 26 -1.17 37.75 -18.48
N ALA A 27 -0.53 38.11 -17.37
CA ALA A 27 -0.24 39.50 -17.02
C ALA A 27 0.61 40.22 -18.09
N ALA A 28 1.56 39.50 -18.71
CA ALA A 28 2.47 40.07 -19.70
C ALA A 28 1.76 40.49 -20.99
N TRP A 29 0.89 39.62 -21.53
CA TRP A 29 0.17 39.97 -22.76
C TRP A 29 -0.97 40.96 -22.48
N LEU A 30 -1.62 40.90 -21.31
CA LEU A 30 -2.61 41.90 -20.89
C LEU A 30 -2.00 43.30 -20.78
N ALA A 31 -0.78 43.42 -20.24
CA ALA A 31 -0.04 44.69 -20.20
C ALA A 31 0.26 45.22 -21.60
N GLN A 32 0.71 44.34 -22.52
CA GLN A 32 0.98 44.72 -23.90
C GLN A 32 -0.30 45.14 -24.66
N ASP A 33 -1.40 44.42 -24.44
CA ASP A 33 -2.67 44.68 -25.10
C ASP A 33 -3.31 45.97 -24.58
N ALA A 34 -3.17 46.26 -23.28
CA ALA A 34 -3.54 47.54 -22.69
C ALA A 34 -2.77 48.73 -23.30
N LEU A 35 -1.52 48.53 -23.72
CA LEU A 35 -0.67 49.56 -24.33
C LEU A 35 -0.95 49.78 -25.82
N SER A 36 -1.17 48.70 -26.58
CA SER A 36 -0.99 48.72 -28.04
C SER A 36 -2.20 48.25 -28.86
N ASN A 37 -3.27 47.75 -28.23
CA ASN A 37 -4.44 47.26 -28.96
C ASN A 37 -5.16 48.43 -29.67
N ALA A 38 -5.57 48.21 -30.92
CA ALA A 38 -6.20 49.22 -31.76
C ALA A 38 -7.65 49.53 -31.34
N GLU A 39 -8.33 48.62 -30.63
CA GLU A 39 -9.67 48.84 -30.11
C GLU A 39 -9.64 49.43 -28.67
N PRO A 40 -10.24 50.61 -28.43
CA PRO A 40 -10.26 51.25 -27.12
C PRO A 40 -10.90 50.39 -26.01
N ASN A 41 -11.96 49.65 -26.34
CA ASN A 41 -12.64 48.77 -25.39
C ASN A 41 -11.79 47.55 -25.00
N ALA A 42 -11.01 47.01 -25.94
CA ALA A 42 -10.11 45.89 -25.69
C ALA A 42 -8.95 46.32 -24.78
N ARG A 43 -8.33 47.49 -25.05
CA ARG A 43 -7.30 48.08 -24.18
C ARG A 43 -7.77 48.24 -22.73
N ALA A 44 -8.99 48.73 -22.56
CA ALA A 44 -9.60 48.93 -21.26
C ALA A 44 -9.81 47.66 -20.49
N LEU A 45 -10.31 46.64 -21.20
CA LEU A 45 -10.61 45.35 -20.63
C LEU A 45 -9.32 44.68 -20.19
N ALA A 46 -8.26 44.76 -21.01
CA ALA A 46 -6.93 44.26 -20.68
C ALA A 46 -6.37 44.95 -19.41
N PHE A 47 -6.45 46.29 -19.35
CA PHE A 47 -6.02 47.06 -18.17
C PHE A 47 -6.83 46.73 -16.91
N ASN A 48 -8.16 46.65 -17.01
CA ASN A 48 -9.02 46.30 -15.87
C ASN A 48 -8.80 44.85 -15.40
N THR A 49 -8.54 43.93 -16.31
CA THR A 49 -8.25 42.53 -15.99
C THR A 49 -6.92 42.42 -15.26
N LEU A 50 -5.87 43.11 -15.75
CA LEU A 50 -4.58 43.20 -15.08
C LEU A 50 -4.71 43.83 -13.67
N ARG A 51 -5.56 44.87 -13.52
CA ARG A 51 -5.86 45.50 -12.23
C ARG A 51 -6.51 44.54 -11.23
N LEU A 52 -7.37 43.64 -11.69
CA LEU A 52 -8.00 42.63 -10.85
C LEU A 52 -7.01 41.53 -10.44
N LEU A 53 -6.12 41.08 -11.36
CA LEU A 53 -5.07 40.09 -11.07
C LEU A 53 -4.09 40.53 -9.98
N ARG A 54 -3.84 41.85 -9.85
CA ARG A 54 -3.01 42.41 -8.77
C ARG A 54 -3.51 42.06 -7.36
N ARG A 55 -4.79 41.68 -7.17
CA ARG A 55 -5.27 41.19 -5.87
C ARG A 55 -4.61 39.87 -5.46
N SER A 56 -4.23 39.07 -6.45
CA SER A 56 -3.56 37.77 -6.25
C SER A 56 -2.04 37.92 -6.20
N ASP A 57 -1.46 38.93 -6.87
CA ASP A 57 -0.04 39.26 -6.79
C ASP A 57 0.19 40.79 -6.71
N PRO A 58 0.56 41.32 -5.53
CA PRO A 58 0.88 42.74 -5.35
C PRO A 58 2.02 43.25 -6.25
N GLY A 59 2.91 42.37 -6.74
CA GLY A 59 4.03 42.72 -7.63
C GLY A 59 3.59 43.32 -8.96
N LEU A 60 2.37 43.04 -9.41
CA LEU A 60 1.78 43.59 -10.63
C LEU A 60 1.45 45.09 -10.55
N GLN A 61 1.55 45.71 -9.36
CA GLN A 61 1.35 47.16 -9.21
C GLN A 61 2.33 47.96 -10.08
N SER A 62 3.61 47.56 -10.10
CA SER A 62 4.64 48.20 -10.92
C SER A 62 4.32 48.16 -12.42
N VAL A 63 3.76 47.04 -12.89
CA VAL A 63 3.35 46.84 -14.29
C VAL A 63 2.14 47.72 -14.63
N LEU A 64 1.16 47.84 -13.71
CA LEU A 64 0.01 48.71 -13.90
C LEU A 64 0.41 50.19 -13.97
N ASP A 65 1.34 50.61 -13.12
CA ASP A 65 1.87 51.98 -13.12
C ASP A 65 2.61 52.28 -14.43
N GLU A 66 3.45 51.35 -14.90
CA GLU A 66 4.15 51.48 -16.18
C GLU A 66 3.19 51.56 -17.37
N VAL A 67 2.15 50.71 -17.39
CA VAL A 67 1.13 50.71 -18.44
C VAL A 67 0.29 52.00 -18.42
N ALA A 68 -0.06 52.51 -17.24
CA ALA A 68 -0.81 53.76 -17.11
C ALA A 68 0.01 54.96 -17.58
N VAL A 69 1.31 55.00 -17.30
CA VAL A 69 2.21 56.06 -17.79
C VAL A 69 2.44 55.96 -19.30
N SER A 70 2.66 54.75 -19.81
CA SER A 70 3.09 54.53 -21.20
C SER A 70 1.94 54.54 -22.21
N SER A 71 0.70 54.28 -21.80
CA SER A 71 -0.48 54.35 -22.68
C SER A 71 -0.90 55.77 -23.06
N ALA A 72 -0.44 56.77 -22.29
CA ALA A 72 -0.89 58.17 -22.35
C ALA A 72 -2.43 58.37 -22.20
N ASP A 73 -3.14 57.34 -21.73
CA ASP A 73 -4.58 57.38 -21.44
C ASP A 73 -4.80 57.84 -19.99
N SER A 74 -5.22 59.09 -19.82
CA SER A 74 -5.38 59.70 -18.50
C SER A 74 -6.38 58.97 -17.60
N ALA A 75 -7.26 58.14 -18.17
CA ALA A 75 -8.22 57.40 -17.38
C ALA A 75 -7.61 56.19 -16.65
N PHE A 76 -6.54 55.58 -17.17
CA PHE A 76 -5.85 54.47 -16.49
C PHE A 76 -5.19 54.96 -15.20
N SER A 77 -4.52 56.11 -15.26
CA SER A 77 -3.93 56.76 -14.07
C SER A 77 -5.00 57.18 -13.07
N GLN A 78 -6.12 57.76 -13.53
CA GLN A 78 -7.24 58.13 -12.64
C GLN A 78 -7.87 56.93 -11.93
N LEU A 79 -7.96 55.78 -12.60
CA LEU A 79 -8.46 54.52 -12.03
C LEU A 79 -7.53 53.96 -10.94
N LEU A 80 -6.20 54.04 -11.14
CA LEU A 80 -5.23 53.62 -10.12
C LEU A 80 -5.25 54.54 -8.91
N GLU A 81 -5.30 55.86 -9.11
CA GLU A 81 -5.42 56.84 -8.01
C GLU A 81 -6.71 56.67 -7.20
N ALA A 82 -7.84 56.39 -7.87
CA ALA A 82 -9.11 56.14 -7.19
C ALA A 82 -9.06 54.87 -6.32
N ASP A 83 -8.37 53.84 -6.80
CA ASP A 83 -8.19 52.56 -6.10
C ASP A 83 -7.19 52.65 -4.93
N GLU A 84 -6.15 53.48 -5.05
CA GLU A 84 -5.27 53.84 -3.93
C GLU A 84 -6.02 54.64 -2.87
N ARG A 85 -6.85 55.61 -3.26
CA ARG A 85 -7.71 56.35 -2.31
C ARG A 85 -8.69 55.41 -1.60
N ALA A 86 -9.30 54.47 -2.32
CA ALA A 86 -10.20 53.48 -1.74
C ALA A 86 -9.50 52.54 -0.74
N ARG A 87 -8.23 52.17 -0.99
CA ARG A 87 -7.41 51.34 -0.09
C ARG A 87 -6.90 52.11 1.14
N ASN A 88 -6.54 53.38 0.96
CA ASN A 88 -5.99 54.23 2.03
C ASN A 88 -7.06 54.98 2.83
N THR A 89 -8.34 54.84 2.49
CA THR A 89 -9.44 55.35 3.33
C THR A 89 -9.64 54.35 4.48
N PRO A 90 -9.35 54.72 5.74
CA PRO A 90 -9.61 53.83 6.88
C PRO A 90 -11.11 53.54 6.92
N ARG A 91 -11.50 52.28 6.76
CA ARG A 91 -12.86 51.87 7.13
C ARG A 91 -12.89 51.90 8.64
N GLU A 92 -13.67 52.80 9.24
CA GLU A 92 -13.99 52.69 10.67
C GLU A 92 -14.48 51.25 10.90
N PRO A 93 -13.85 50.50 11.83
CA PRO A 93 -14.33 49.17 12.17
C PRO A 93 -15.78 49.35 12.63
N SER A 94 -16.68 48.64 11.97
CA SER A 94 -18.08 48.64 12.33
C SER A 94 -18.25 48.30 13.82
N ASN A 95 -19.33 48.79 14.43
CA ASN A 95 -19.66 48.42 15.81
C ASN A 95 -19.72 46.90 16.03
N TRP A 96 -20.01 46.12 14.98
CA TRP A 96 -19.99 44.66 15.03
C TRP A 96 -18.56 44.08 15.18
N ALA A 97 -17.57 44.64 14.48
CA ALA A 97 -16.19 44.14 14.50
C ALA A 97 -15.49 44.49 15.83
N ILE A 98 -15.79 45.68 16.39
CA ILE A 98 -15.32 46.08 17.71
C ILE A 98 -15.92 45.14 18.78
N LYS A 99 -17.23 44.88 18.71
CA LYS A 99 -17.91 43.98 19.65
C LYS A 99 -17.36 42.55 19.59
N LEU A 100 -17.14 42.01 18.39
CA LEU A 100 -16.58 40.66 18.21
C LEU A 100 -15.17 40.55 18.83
N LYS A 101 -14.34 41.58 18.66
CA LYS A 101 -13.00 41.62 19.24
C LYS A 101 -13.04 41.72 20.77
N GLN A 102 -13.95 42.52 21.32
CA GLN A 102 -14.16 42.60 22.77
C GLN A 102 -14.66 41.28 23.36
N GLU A 103 -15.60 40.60 22.69
CA GLU A 103 -16.08 39.27 23.09
C GLU A 103 -14.95 38.21 23.00
N GLN A 104 -14.05 38.31 22.02
CA GLN A 104 -12.86 37.44 21.95
C GLN A 104 -11.87 37.72 23.09
N GLU A 105 -11.52 38.99 23.33
CA GLU A 105 -10.62 39.38 24.42
C GLU A 105 -11.19 39.03 25.81
N GLU A 106 -12.51 39.12 25.99
CA GLU A 106 -13.19 38.72 27.23
C GLU A 106 -13.12 37.21 27.43
N ARG A 107 -13.45 36.41 26.40
CA ARG A 107 -13.29 34.94 26.44
C ARG A 107 -11.86 34.51 26.70
N GLU A 108 -10.88 35.16 26.08
CA GLU A 108 -9.46 34.86 26.31
C GLU A 108 -9.05 35.14 27.76
N ARG A 109 -9.58 36.22 28.38
CA ARG A 109 -9.34 36.54 29.80
C ARG A 109 -10.02 35.55 30.73
N GLU A 110 -11.27 35.18 30.45
CA GLU A 110 -12.00 34.16 31.22
C GLU A 110 -11.26 32.83 31.17
N GLN A 111 -10.89 32.35 29.98
CA GLN A 111 -10.09 31.13 29.80
C GLN A 111 -8.70 31.20 30.45
N ALA A 112 -8.08 32.38 30.51
CA ALA A 112 -6.80 32.56 31.21
C ALA A 112 -6.97 32.52 32.74
N LEU A 113 -8.09 33.04 33.26
CA LEU A 113 -8.41 32.99 34.69
C LEU A 113 -8.73 31.55 35.11
N GLU A 114 -9.60 30.86 34.37
CA GLU A 114 -9.95 29.45 34.61
C GLU A 114 -8.70 28.56 34.63
N ARG A 115 -7.82 28.71 33.63
CA ARG A 115 -6.54 27.98 33.59
C ARG A 115 -5.65 28.27 34.81
N ARG A 116 -5.63 29.51 35.28
CA ARG A 116 -4.83 29.89 36.45
C ARG A 116 -5.39 29.28 37.73
N GLU A 117 -6.70 29.33 37.93
CA GLU A 117 -7.37 28.72 39.08
C GLU A 117 -7.19 27.20 39.09
N GLU A 118 -7.30 26.55 37.93
CA GLU A 118 -7.06 25.12 37.77
C GLU A 118 -5.61 24.73 38.12
N LEU A 119 -4.62 25.47 37.62
CA LEU A 119 -3.21 25.27 37.98
C LEU A 119 -3.01 25.38 39.49
N GLU A 120 -3.62 26.38 40.14
CA GLU A 120 -3.49 26.57 41.59
C GLU A 120 -4.08 25.38 42.37
N VAL A 121 -5.23 24.83 41.93
CA VAL A 121 -5.82 23.62 42.51
C VAL A 121 -4.91 22.41 42.34
N LEU A 122 -4.35 22.19 41.14
CA LEU A 122 -3.44 21.07 40.88
C LEU A 122 -2.14 21.18 41.70
N HIS A 123 -1.58 22.38 41.85
CA HIS A 123 -0.40 22.61 42.70
C HIS A 123 -0.68 22.37 44.19
N ASN A 124 -1.86 22.76 44.67
CA ASN A 124 -2.25 22.53 46.07
C ASN A 124 -2.38 21.04 46.39
N GLU A 125 -2.76 20.22 45.42
CA GLU A 125 -3.00 18.78 45.58
C GLU A 125 -1.83 17.93 45.05
N ILE A 126 -0.71 18.56 44.69
CA ILE A 126 0.40 17.94 43.95
C ILE A 126 1.02 16.73 44.65
N GLU A 127 1.12 16.74 45.99
CA GLU A 127 1.68 15.61 46.74
C GLU A 127 0.71 14.42 46.77
N ARG A 128 -0.61 14.68 46.80
CA ARG A 128 -1.64 13.64 46.71
C ARG A 128 -1.78 13.10 45.29
N ILE A 129 -1.50 13.92 44.28
CA ILE A 129 -1.34 13.47 42.89
C ILE A 129 -0.09 12.57 42.80
N ARG A 130 1.05 13.02 43.32
CA ARG A 130 2.33 12.29 43.29
C ARG A 130 2.28 10.92 43.97
N SER A 131 1.54 10.81 45.08
CA SER A 131 1.39 9.54 45.80
C SER A 131 0.39 8.57 45.18
N GLY A 132 -0.39 8.99 44.17
CA GLY A 132 -1.49 8.19 43.62
C GLY A 132 -2.80 8.25 44.43
N GLU A 133 -2.86 9.04 45.50
CA GLU A 133 -4.05 9.16 46.36
C GLU A 133 -5.19 9.90 45.65
N HIS A 134 -4.88 10.95 44.88
CA HIS A 134 -5.87 11.81 44.24
C HIS A 134 -6.30 11.31 42.85
N ARG A 135 -6.88 10.11 42.78
CA ARG A 135 -7.25 9.41 41.53
C ARG A 135 -8.09 10.25 40.56
N TYR A 136 -9.01 11.08 41.05
CA TYR A 136 -9.82 11.94 40.20
C TYR A 136 -8.98 12.89 39.32
N PHE A 137 -7.93 13.50 39.88
CA PHE A 137 -7.06 14.40 39.11
C PHE A 137 -6.18 13.62 38.15
N LEU A 138 -5.67 12.46 38.56
CA LEU A 138 -4.92 11.58 37.66
C LEU A 138 -5.76 11.17 36.44
N SER A 139 -7.04 10.83 36.64
CA SER A 139 -7.96 10.52 35.53
C SER A 139 -8.15 11.70 34.59
N ILE A 140 -8.32 12.92 35.11
CA ILE A 140 -8.48 14.14 34.29
C ILE A 140 -7.21 14.39 33.49
N LEU A 141 -6.04 14.29 34.12
CA LEU A 141 -4.75 14.51 33.48
C LEU A 141 -4.50 13.49 32.37
N CYS A 142 -4.84 12.20 32.57
CA CYS A 142 -4.80 11.20 31.50
C CYS A 142 -5.72 11.56 30.34
N SER A 143 -6.95 12.02 30.59
CA SER A 143 -7.89 12.39 29.52
C SER A 143 -7.44 13.61 28.71
N ARG A 144 -6.68 14.54 29.31
CA ARG A 144 -6.16 15.73 28.61
C ARG A 144 -4.88 15.47 27.83
N ALA A 145 -4.06 14.54 28.33
CA ALA A 145 -2.82 14.13 27.70
C ALA A 145 -2.91 12.72 27.10
N ALA A 146 -4.09 12.35 26.58
CA ALA A 146 -4.25 11.09 25.89
C ALA A 146 -3.49 11.13 24.55
N PRO A 147 -2.77 10.05 24.18
CA PRO A 147 -2.06 9.99 22.90
C PRO A 147 -3.02 10.03 21.71
N ASP A 148 -2.55 10.56 20.58
CA ASP A 148 -3.33 10.72 19.33
C ASP A 148 -3.70 9.38 18.63
N ASP A 149 -3.30 8.24 19.18
CA ASP A 149 -3.39 6.92 18.56
C ASP A 149 -4.68 6.15 18.87
N ASN A 150 -5.69 6.82 19.45
CA ASN A 150 -6.95 6.22 19.89
C ASN A 150 -6.77 5.02 20.86
N LYS A 151 -5.64 4.94 21.57
CA LYS A 151 -5.41 3.99 22.67
C LYS A 151 -5.43 4.71 24.01
N LEU A 152 -5.69 3.98 25.09
CA LEU A 152 -5.55 4.52 26.45
C LEU A 152 -4.08 4.59 26.82
N GLY A 153 -3.66 5.73 27.35
CA GLY A 153 -2.28 6.00 27.73
C GLY A 153 -2.10 7.44 28.15
N ILE A 154 -0.85 7.89 28.24
CA ILE A 154 -0.52 9.28 28.55
C ILE A 154 0.74 9.77 27.82
N ASP A 155 0.70 11.00 27.32
CA ASP A 155 1.87 11.76 26.86
C ASP A 155 2.28 12.81 27.90
N LEU A 156 3.31 12.51 28.69
CA LEU A 156 3.83 13.45 29.68
C LEU A 156 4.37 14.74 29.06
N LYS A 157 4.75 14.76 27.78
CA LYS A 157 5.18 15.98 27.09
C LYS A 157 4.00 16.94 26.93
N GLN A 158 2.82 16.42 26.56
CA GLN A 158 1.61 17.23 26.45
C GLN A 158 1.21 17.83 27.80
N LEU A 159 1.33 17.07 28.90
CA LEU A 159 1.12 17.63 30.25
C LEU A 159 2.09 18.75 30.60
N ARG A 160 3.37 18.63 30.22
CA ARG A 160 4.36 19.70 30.44
C ARG A 160 4.03 20.97 29.64
N GLU A 161 3.55 20.80 28.42
CA GLU A 161 3.17 21.92 27.53
C GLU A 161 1.87 22.60 27.97
N GLU A 162 0.88 21.83 28.44
CA GLU A 162 -0.41 22.37 28.90
C GLU A 162 -0.33 22.98 30.31
N PHE A 163 0.41 22.32 31.21
CA PHE A 163 0.55 22.73 32.61
C PHE A 163 2.00 23.15 32.91
N ASP A 164 2.77 22.31 33.60
CA ASP A 164 4.19 22.50 33.88
C ASP A 164 4.89 21.18 34.26
N ASP A 165 6.22 21.25 34.41
CA ASP A 165 7.07 20.11 34.74
C ASP A 165 6.71 19.44 36.08
N LYS A 166 6.31 20.23 37.09
CA LYS A 166 6.04 19.67 38.43
C LYS A 166 4.77 18.82 38.42
N ILE A 167 3.73 19.30 37.73
CA ILE A 167 2.47 18.56 37.57
C ILE A 167 2.72 17.29 36.75
N ALA A 168 3.48 17.38 35.65
CA ALA A 168 3.79 16.21 34.82
C ALA A 168 4.59 15.14 35.59
N GLU A 169 5.60 15.54 36.38
CA GLU A 169 6.38 14.63 37.22
C GLU A 169 5.54 14.00 38.35
N ALA A 170 4.68 14.80 38.99
CA ALA A 170 3.76 14.30 40.02
C ALA A 170 2.76 13.31 39.42
N ALA A 171 2.14 13.64 38.29
CA ALA A 171 1.23 12.74 37.59
C ALA A 171 1.94 11.43 37.21
N GLY A 172 3.12 11.51 36.58
CA GLY A 172 3.89 10.33 36.20
C GLY A 172 4.21 9.42 37.39
N SER A 173 4.59 9.98 38.54
CA SER A 173 4.84 9.19 39.76
C SER A 173 3.56 8.58 40.33
N GLY A 174 2.46 9.34 40.36
CA GLY A 174 1.17 8.91 40.87
C GLY A 174 0.56 7.77 40.08
N LEU A 175 0.58 7.88 38.74
CA LEU A 175 0.06 6.85 37.83
C LEU A 175 0.76 5.50 38.04
N LYS A 176 2.09 5.50 38.16
CA LYS A 176 2.89 4.30 38.43
C LYS A 176 2.55 3.64 39.77
N ALA A 177 2.25 4.45 40.79
CA ALA A 177 1.85 3.94 42.11
C ALA A 177 0.44 3.31 42.12
N CYS A 178 -0.43 3.64 41.15
CA CYS A 178 -1.83 3.22 41.19
C CYS A 178 -2.09 1.80 40.69
N TRP A 179 -1.37 1.32 39.67
CA TRP A 179 -1.75 0.09 38.97
C TRP A 179 -1.65 -1.16 39.86
N ARG A 180 -0.70 -1.21 40.80
CA ARG A 180 -0.57 -2.33 41.76
C ARG A 180 -1.65 -2.38 42.84
N VAL A 181 -2.41 -1.29 43.03
CA VAL A 181 -3.38 -1.17 44.13
C VAL A 181 -4.79 -1.57 43.69
N PHE A 182 -5.09 -1.42 42.40
CA PHE A 182 -6.41 -1.71 41.85
C PHE A 182 -6.34 -2.94 40.95
N ARG A 183 -7.16 -3.95 41.24
CA ARG A 183 -7.35 -5.12 40.39
C ARG A 183 -8.55 -4.89 39.47
N PRO A 184 -8.35 -4.56 38.18
CA PRO A 184 -9.47 -4.33 37.28
C PRO A 184 -10.29 -5.60 37.06
N PRO A 185 -11.63 -5.51 37.06
CA PRO A 185 -12.47 -6.63 36.64
C PRO A 185 -12.29 -6.92 35.15
N PHE A 186 -12.55 -8.13 34.69
CA PHE A 186 -12.73 -8.36 33.26
C PHE A 186 -14.01 -7.67 32.76
N LYS A 187 -14.14 -7.47 31.46
CA LYS A 187 -15.34 -6.84 30.88
C LYS A 187 -16.60 -7.70 31.10
N PHE A 188 -16.51 -9.01 30.92
CA PHE A 188 -17.62 -9.94 31.21
C PHE A 188 -18.05 -9.96 32.69
N GLU A 189 -17.20 -9.53 33.62
CA GLU A 189 -17.51 -9.39 35.05
C GLU A 189 -18.31 -8.11 35.37
N GLN A 190 -18.50 -7.21 34.38
CA GLN A 190 -19.12 -5.91 34.56
C GLN A 190 -20.54 -5.83 33.94
N ASP A 191 -21.43 -5.11 34.62
CA ASP A 191 -22.79 -4.84 34.14
C ASP A 191 -22.80 -3.95 32.88
N ASN A 192 -21.83 -3.05 32.73
CA ASN A 192 -21.71 -2.13 31.61
C ASN A 192 -20.35 -2.29 30.90
N ARG A 193 -20.30 -3.23 29.96
CA ARG A 193 -19.09 -3.65 29.24
C ARG A 193 -18.47 -2.56 28.35
N ASN A 194 -19.24 -1.54 27.98
CA ASN A 194 -18.82 -0.44 27.09
C ASN A 194 -18.26 0.79 27.82
N THR A 195 -18.13 0.74 29.14
CA THR A 195 -17.60 1.86 29.93
C THR A 195 -16.26 1.49 30.54
N ILE A 196 -15.26 2.36 30.35
CA ILE A 196 -13.93 2.19 30.92
C ILE A 196 -13.84 3.09 32.14
N SER A 197 -13.48 2.52 33.29
CA SER A 197 -13.36 3.27 34.53
C SER A 197 -12.10 4.14 34.54
N GLY A 198 -12.14 5.25 35.29
CA GLY A 198 -10.96 6.10 35.48
C GLY A 198 -9.78 5.33 36.08
N ASP A 199 -10.02 4.35 36.95
CA ASP A 199 -8.98 3.49 37.53
C ASP A 199 -8.26 2.62 36.49
N VAL A 200 -8.99 2.16 35.47
CA VAL A 200 -8.42 1.44 34.32
C VAL A 200 -7.51 2.35 33.51
N THR A 201 -7.99 3.55 33.17
CA THR A 201 -7.22 4.56 32.44
C THR A 201 -5.93 4.96 33.16
N ILE A 202 -6.02 5.20 34.48
CA ILE A 202 -4.87 5.56 35.33
C ILE A 202 -3.87 4.41 35.37
N GLY A 203 -4.32 3.18 35.57
CA GLY A 203 -3.43 2.02 35.68
C GLY A 203 -2.76 1.65 34.35
N LEU A 204 -3.47 1.73 33.22
CA LEU A 204 -2.88 1.55 31.88
C LEU A 204 -1.79 2.59 31.59
N ALA A 205 -2.05 3.86 31.93
CA ALA A 205 -1.05 4.93 31.81
C ALA A 205 0.14 4.69 32.76
N GLY A 206 -0.10 4.20 33.97
CA GLY A 206 0.94 3.82 34.93
C GLY A 206 1.85 2.72 34.41
N LEU A 207 1.28 1.61 33.92
CA LEU A 207 2.01 0.51 33.30
C LEU A 207 2.81 0.98 32.08
N GLN A 208 2.20 1.76 31.20
CA GLN A 208 2.89 2.34 30.04
C GLN A 208 4.15 3.10 30.46
N LEU A 209 4.05 3.94 31.50
CA LEU A 209 5.18 4.74 31.98
C LEU A 209 6.23 3.91 32.73
N GLU A 210 5.85 2.90 33.53
CA GLU A 210 6.84 2.04 34.20
C GLU A 210 7.65 1.21 33.20
N PHE A 211 6.99 0.62 32.20
CA PHE A 211 7.68 -0.13 31.16
C PHE A 211 8.56 0.78 30.28
N ALA A 212 8.09 1.98 29.94
CA ALA A 212 8.90 2.96 29.22
C ALA A 212 10.16 3.39 30.01
N ASP A 213 10.08 3.41 31.34
CA ASP A 213 11.20 3.71 32.24
C ASP A 213 12.09 2.48 32.54
N GLY A 214 11.80 1.32 31.92
CA GLY A 214 12.63 0.12 32.00
C GLY A 214 12.26 -0.82 33.14
N LEU A 215 10.99 -0.91 33.53
CA LEU A 215 10.49 -2.00 34.37
C LEU A 215 10.87 -3.35 33.75
N ASP A 216 11.59 -4.17 34.52
CA ASP A 216 11.95 -5.53 34.15
C ASP A 216 10.80 -6.47 34.55
N PRO A 217 10.11 -7.11 33.59
CA PRO A 217 8.98 -7.99 33.91
C PRO A 217 9.38 -9.17 34.79
N SER A 218 10.66 -9.60 34.75
CA SER A 218 11.13 -10.74 35.55
C SER A 218 11.08 -10.49 37.06
N GLY A 219 10.99 -9.22 37.47
CA GLY A 219 10.84 -8.82 38.87
C GLY A 219 9.40 -8.83 39.39
N LEU A 220 8.40 -9.03 38.52
CA LEU A 220 6.98 -9.06 38.89
C LEU A 220 6.61 -10.41 39.52
N ASP A 221 5.80 -10.38 40.56
CA ASP A 221 5.20 -11.59 41.14
C ASP A 221 3.92 -12.05 40.40
N ASP A 222 3.41 -13.23 40.75
CA ASP A 222 2.23 -13.83 40.10
C ASP A 222 0.99 -12.92 40.19
N GLU A 223 0.80 -12.19 41.29
CA GLU A 223 -0.35 -11.29 41.49
C GLU A 223 -0.21 -10.02 40.64
N GLU A 224 1.00 -9.45 40.59
CA GLU A 224 1.32 -8.31 39.74
C GLU A 224 1.16 -8.63 38.25
N VAL A 225 1.60 -9.82 37.81
CA VAL A 225 1.39 -10.30 36.43
C VAL A 225 -0.11 -10.40 36.14
N GLU A 226 -0.91 -10.99 37.03
CA GLU A 226 -2.36 -11.10 36.84
C GLU A 226 -3.02 -9.72 36.72
N ILE A 227 -2.66 -8.77 37.60
CA ILE A 227 -3.18 -7.40 37.56
C ILE A 227 -2.81 -6.73 36.24
N ALA A 228 -1.55 -6.85 35.79
CA ALA A 228 -1.10 -6.26 34.52
C ALA A 228 -1.85 -6.85 33.32
N VAL A 229 -2.10 -8.17 33.30
CA VAL A 229 -2.89 -8.83 32.27
C VAL A 229 -4.33 -8.30 32.24
N ARG A 230 -4.97 -8.13 33.41
CA ARG A 230 -6.33 -7.58 33.49
C ARG A 230 -6.41 -6.14 32.99
N TYR A 231 -5.36 -5.33 33.18
CA TYR A 231 -5.26 -4.02 32.53
C TYR A 231 -5.12 -4.15 31.01
N ALA A 232 -4.21 -4.99 30.53
CA ALA A 232 -3.91 -5.15 29.11
C ALA A 232 -5.15 -5.48 28.27
N VAL A 233 -5.98 -6.41 28.73
CA VAL A 233 -7.20 -6.82 28.00
C VAL A 233 -8.32 -5.77 28.00
N GLN A 234 -8.21 -4.72 28.83
CA GLN A 234 -9.14 -3.58 28.80
C GLN A 234 -8.70 -2.46 27.86
N GLN A 235 -7.51 -2.56 27.25
CA GLN A 235 -7.05 -1.59 26.28
C GLN A 235 -8.01 -1.51 25.08
N ILE A 236 -8.20 -0.30 24.56
CA ILE A 236 -9.01 -0.07 23.37
C ILE A 236 -8.13 -0.32 22.14
N ASN A 237 -8.69 -0.99 21.13
CA ASN A 237 -8.03 -1.24 19.84
C ASN A 237 -6.75 -2.10 19.97
N GLY A 238 -6.87 -3.25 20.65
CA GLY A 238 -5.82 -4.28 20.75
C GLY A 238 -5.00 -4.20 22.04
N LEU A 239 -3.91 -4.96 22.09
CA LEU A 239 -3.06 -5.05 23.27
C LEU A 239 -2.07 -3.86 23.36
N PRO A 240 -1.65 -3.45 24.58
CA PRO A 240 -0.58 -2.47 24.76
C PRO A 240 0.78 -3.03 24.30
N SER A 241 1.66 -2.19 23.76
CA SER A 241 2.98 -2.62 23.28
C SER A 241 3.91 -3.20 24.36
N TRP A 242 3.72 -2.81 25.62
CA TRP A 242 4.48 -3.37 26.74
C TRP A 242 4.08 -4.81 27.09
N PHE A 243 2.91 -5.27 26.61
CA PHE A 243 2.38 -6.60 26.91
C PHE A 243 3.25 -7.71 26.30
N ASP A 244 3.89 -7.46 25.16
CA ASP A 244 4.81 -8.42 24.52
C ASP A 244 5.95 -8.82 25.47
N SER A 245 6.58 -7.83 26.11
CA SER A 245 7.68 -8.07 27.07
C SER A 245 7.22 -8.88 28.29
N LEU A 246 6.01 -8.61 28.79
CA LEU A 246 5.40 -9.37 29.89
C LEU A 246 5.14 -10.83 29.47
N ALA A 247 4.58 -11.02 28.27
CA ALA A 247 4.24 -12.32 27.71
C ALA A 247 5.47 -13.16 27.37
N GLU A 248 6.54 -12.55 26.86
CA GLU A 248 7.82 -13.23 26.60
C GLU A 248 8.49 -13.71 27.89
N THR A 249 8.36 -12.94 28.97
CA THR A 249 9.00 -13.27 30.26
C THR A 249 8.21 -14.29 31.07
N HIS A 250 6.88 -14.18 31.07
CA HIS A 250 5.96 -14.99 31.90
C HIS A 250 4.83 -15.67 31.08
N PRO A 251 5.13 -16.42 30.01
CA PRO A 251 4.12 -16.91 29.07
C PRO A 251 3.02 -17.77 29.71
N ASP A 252 3.40 -18.72 30.58
CA ASP A 252 2.44 -19.62 31.23
C ASP A 252 1.55 -18.88 32.23
N LYS A 253 2.10 -17.92 32.97
CA LYS A 253 1.37 -17.11 33.95
C LYS A 253 0.41 -16.13 33.29
N VAL A 254 0.85 -15.51 32.19
CA VAL A 254 -0.02 -14.67 31.37
C VAL A 254 -1.15 -15.49 30.77
N ALA A 255 -0.87 -16.68 30.23
CA ALA A 255 -1.90 -17.58 29.72
C ALA A 255 -2.88 -18.02 30.82
N GLU A 256 -2.40 -18.33 32.03
CA GLU A 256 -3.23 -18.66 33.19
C GLU A 256 -4.13 -17.49 33.59
N ALA A 257 -3.60 -16.27 33.63
CA ALA A 257 -4.37 -15.06 33.94
C ALA A 257 -5.43 -14.73 32.86
N LEU A 258 -5.18 -15.09 31.60
CA LEU A 258 -6.13 -14.91 30.49
C LEU A 258 -7.25 -15.95 30.47
N ARG A 259 -7.09 -17.08 31.16
CA ARG A 259 -8.06 -18.19 31.18
C ARG A 259 -9.52 -17.76 31.39
N PRO A 260 -9.86 -16.92 32.39
CA PRO A 260 -11.25 -16.55 32.62
C PRO A 260 -11.87 -15.79 31.44
N ALA A 261 -11.08 -14.97 30.74
CA ALA A 261 -11.56 -14.24 29.56
C ALA A 261 -11.80 -15.19 28.37
N VAL A 262 -10.92 -16.15 28.16
CA VAL A 262 -11.09 -17.18 27.13
C VAL A 262 -12.31 -18.05 27.43
N GLU A 263 -12.46 -18.53 28.67
CA GLU A 263 -13.61 -19.34 29.08
C GLU A 263 -14.93 -18.57 28.91
N ALA A 264 -14.96 -17.28 29.27
CA ALA A 264 -16.14 -16.43 29.10
C ALA A 264 -16.57 -16.33 27.63
N ASP A 265 -15.62 -16.11 26.71
CA ASP A 265 -15.91 -16.03 25.27
C ASP A 265 -16.38 -17.38 24.71
N LEU A 266 -15.73 -18.49 25.08
CA LEU A 266 -16.14 -19.83 24.63
C LEU A 266 -17.53 -20.26 25.14
N HIS A 267 -18.01 -19.64 26.22
CA HIS A 267 -19.32 -19.93 26.82
C HIS A 267 -20.40 -18.89 26.50
N LEU A 268 -20.14 -17.95 25.60
CA LEU A 268 -21.12 -16.96 25.16
C LEU A 268 -22.41 -17.63 24.66
N GLN A 269 -23.53 -17.21 25.25
CA GLN A 269 -24.86 -17.75 24.96
C GLN A 269 -25.61 -16.95 23.89
N ASP A 270 -25.33 -15.65 23.79
CA ASP A 270 -25.88 -14.81 22.74
C ASP A 270 -25.17 -15.11 21.42
N LEU A 271 -25.94 -15.41 20.38
CA LEU A 271 -25.42 -15.82 19.08
C LEU A 271 -24.97 -14.63 18.21
N ASP A 272 -25.46 -13.43 18.53
CA ASP A 272 -25.13 -12.18 17.81
C ASP A 272 -24.05 -11.37 18.54
N GLU A 273 -23.67 -11.77 19.76
CA GLU A 273 -22.58 -11.15 20.51
C GLU A 273 -21.21 -11.58 19.94
N HIS A 274 -20.30 -10.63 19.78
CA HIS A 274 -18.93 -10.91 19.38
C HIS A 274 -18.06 -11.20 20.62
N PRO A 275 -17.14 -12.17 20.55
CA PRO A 275 -16.23 -12.43 21.66
C PRO A 275 -15.34 -11.21 21.93
N GLU A 276 -15.16 -10.87 23.21
CA GLU A 276 -14.47 -9.63 23.61
C GLU A 276 -12.95 -9.80 23.59
N PHE A 277 -12.47 -10.99 23.97
CA PHE A 277 -11.05 -11.34 24.05
C PHE A 277 -10.58 -12.08 22.80
N LEU A 278 -11.34 -13.07 22.33
CA LEU A 278 -11.00 -13.86 21.14
C LEU A 278 -11.05 -13.05 19.85
N ASP A 279 -11.59 -11.82 19.79
CA ASP A 279 -11.42 -10.95 18.61
C ASP A 279 -10.08 -10.16 18.66
N CYS A 280 -9.53 -9.92 19.85
CA CYS A 280 -8.26 -9.19 20.05
C CYS A 280 -7.01 -10.03 19.71
N TRP A 281 -7.17 -11.34 19.55
CA TRP A 281 -6.11 -12.32 19.37
C TRP A 281 -5.28 -12.21 18.09
N ARG A 282 -5.74 -11.46 17.08
CA ARG A 282 -5.00 -11.28 15.81
C ARG A 282 -3.66 -10.58 16.01
N GLU A 283 -3.55 -9.83 17.10
CA GLU A 283 -2.35 -9.09 17.53
C GLU A 283 -1.68 -9.76 18.74
N MET A 284 -1.99 -11.04 19.03
CA MET A 284 -1.43 -11.73 20.20
C MET A 284 0.08 -12.01 20.02
N PRO A 285 0.92 -11.73 21.05
CA PRO A 285 2.34 -12.04 21.01
C PRO A 285 2.60 -13.51 20.66
N ASP A 286 3.65 -13.75 19.86
CA ASP A 286 4.05 -15.09 19.41
C ASP A 286 4.22 -16.08 20.58
N SER A 287 4.73 -15.59 21.72
CA SER A 287 4.94 -16.37 22.96
C SER A 287 3.66 -16.92 23.59
N LEU A 288 2.49 -16.33 23.32
CA LEU A 288 1.20 -16.76 23.88
C LEU A 288 0.38 -17.62 22.94
N ARG A 289 0.73 -17.68 21.65
CA ARG A 289 -0.04 -18.41 20.64
C ARG A 289 -0.27 -19.87 21.03
N VAL A 290 0.80 -20.61 21.32
CA VAL A 290 0.72 -22.03 21.67
C VAL A 290 0.08 -22.25 23.05
N PRO A 291 0.47 -21.53 24.15
CA PRO A 291 -0.18 -21.68 25.45
C PRO A 291 -1.70 -21.45 25.43
N VAL A 292 -2.16 -20.39 24.74
CA VAL A 292 -3.59 -20.09 24.63
C VAL A 292 -4.30 -21.08 23.72
N ALA A 293 -3.71 -21.45 22.58
CA ALA A 293 -4.26 -22.47 21.69
C ALA A 293 -4.45 -23.82 22.39
N ARG A 294 -3.49 -24.25 23.21
CA ARG A 294 -3.58 -25.45 24.04
C ARG A 294 -4.74 -25.37 25.03
N MET A 295 -4.90 -24.23 25.67
CA MET A 295 -6.02 -23.99 26.59
C MET A 295 -7.37 -24.09 25.88
N ILE A 296 -7.50 -23.51 24.69
CA ILE A 296 -8.71 -23.58 23.87
C ILE A 296 -8.97 -25.01 23.40
N LEU A 297 -7.95 -25.75 22.93
CA LEU A 297 -8.10 -27.14 22.51
C LEU A 297 -8.66 -28.01 23.64
N ASN A 298 -8.11 -27.87 24.86
CA ASN A 298 -8.59 -28.61 26.03
C ASN A 298 -10.07 -28.32 26.33
N GLU A 299 -10.52 -27.08 26.14
CA GLU A 299 -11.92 -26.69 26.31
C GLU A 299 -12.79 -27.27 25.19
N LEU A 300 -12.36 -27.17 23.92
CA LEU A 300 -13.11 -27.66 22.75
C LEU A 300 -13.35 -29.17 22.76
N VAL A 301 -12.48 -29.94 23.42
CA VAL A 301 -12.69 -31.38 23.65
C VAL A 301 -13.96 -31.63 24.48
N SER A 302 -14.23 -30.78 25.47
CA SER A 302 -15.33 -30.96 26.42
C SER A 302 -16.58 -30.14 26.07
N HIS A 303 -16.41 -29.00 25.43
CA HIS A 303 -17.46 -28.02 25.15
C HIS A 303 -17.26 -27.35 23.79
N VAL A 304 -18.28 -27.40 22.94
CA VAL A 304 -18.27 -26.68 21.65
C VAL A 304 -19.04 -25.37 21.82
N PRO A 305 -18.43 -24.20 21.56
CA PRO A 305 -19.11 -22.91 21.64
C PRO A 305 -20.38 -22.87 20.77
N ALA A 306 -21.50 -22.43 21.35
CA ALA A 306 -22.75 -22.23 20.62
C ALA A 306 -22.69 -20.97 19.74
N ASN A 307 -21.97 -19.94 20.21
CA ASN A 307 -21.71 -18.72 19.46
C ASN A 307 -20.72 -19.00 18.31
N LYS A 308 -21.13 -18.65 17.09
CA LYS A 308 -20.37 -18.96 15.85
C LYS A 308 -19.06 -18.18 15.75
N HIS A 309 -19.06 -16.92 16.18
CA HIS A 309 -17.85 -16.10 16.18
C HIS A 309 -16.80 -16.69 17.13
N SER A 310 -17.23 -17.10 18.32
CA SER A 310 -16.37 -17.73 19.32
C SER A 310 -15.79 -19.06 18.83
N LEU A 311 -16.60 -19.90 18.15
CA LEU A 311 -16.10 -21.13 17.54
C LEU A 311 -15.09 -20.84 16.42
N ASP A 312 -15.39 -19.90 15.53
CA ASP A 312 -14.50 -19.56 14.41
C ASP A 312 -13.15 -19.03 14.90
N ASP A 313 -13.14 -18.13 15.89
CA ASP A 313 -11.92 -17.59 16.48
C ASP A 313 -11.15 -18.67 17.28
N ALA A 314 -11.85 -19.54 18.03
CA ALA A 314 -11.23 -20.65 18.75
C ALA A 314 -10.52 -21.64 17.80
N LEU A 315 -11.19 -22.06 16.73
CA LEU A 315 -10.62 -22.99 15.74
C LEU A 315 -9.44 -22.36 15.00
N ALA A 316 -9.55 -21.06 14.71
CA ALA A 316 -8.46 -20.36 14.08
C ALA A 316 -7.25 -20.22 15.05
N THR A 317 -7.47 -20.14 16.37
CA THR A 317 -6.42 -20.15 17.42
C THR A 317 -5.70 -21.48 17.52
N CYS A 318 -6.44 -22.58 17.49
CA CYS A 318 -5.86 -23.92 17.48
C CYS A 318 -5.00 -24.20 16.24
N GLY A 319 -5.11 -23.39 15.18
CA GLY A 319 -4.23 -23.46 14.01
C GLY A 319 -2.75 -23.16 14.28
N TRP A 320 -2.40 -22.62 15.46
CA TRP A 320 -1.01 -22.40 15.89
C TRP A 320 -0.38 -23.57 16.63
N LEU A 321 -1.13 -24.64 16.89
CA LEU A 321 -0.60 -25.82 17.57
C LEU A 321 0.43 -26.53 16.69
N GLU A 322 1.41 -27.15 17.35
CA GLU A 322 2.50 -27.91 16.71
C GLU A 322 2.68 -29.27 17.39
N GLY A 323 3.31 -30.22 16.69
CA GLY A 323 3.59 -31.56 17.23
C GLY A 323 2.34 -32.35 17.60
N ASP A 324 2.40 -33.08 18.72
CA ASP A 324 1.31 -33.95 19.20
C ASP A 324 -0.02 -33.19 19.37
N GLU A 325 0.02 -31.92 19.76
CA GLU A 325 -1.20 -31.12 19.98
C GLU A 325 -1.88 -30.73 18.66
N ALA A 326 -1.09 -30.57 17.58
CA ALA A 326 -1.64 -30.37 16.25
C ALA A 326 -2.31 -31.65 15.72
N GLU A 327 -1.77 -32.82 16.07
CA GLU A 327 -2.38 -34.11 15.76
C GLU A 327 -3.71 -34.28 16.52
N ASP A 328 -3.73 -33.95 17.82
CA ASP A 328 -4.95 -33.96 18.64
C ASP A 328 -6.02 -33.01 18.10
N PHE A 329 -5.65 -31.79 17.71
CA PHE A 329 -6.56 -30.83 17.09
C PHE A 329 -7.10 -31.32 15.74
N THR A 330 -6.25 -31.94 14.92
CA THR A 330 -6.65 -32.55 13.65
C THR A 330 -7.65 -33.69 13.87
N GLY A 331 -7.38 -34.55 14.84
CA GLY A 331 -8.29 -35.64 15.25
C GLY A 331 -9.64 -35.11 15.74
N LEU A 332 -9.63 -34.04 16.55
CA LEU A 332 -10.86 -33.38 17.00
C LEU A 332 -11.66 -32.82 15.82
N CYS A 333 -11.00 -32.11 14.88
CA CYS A 333 -11.67 -31.55 13.71
C CYS A 333 -12.32 -32.63 12.84
N ALA A 334 -11.61 -33.74 12.60
CA ALA A 334 -12.13 -34.87 11.83
C ALA A 334 -13.35 -35.52 12.53
N ALA A 335 -13.27 -35.78 13.83
CA ALA A 335 -14.37 -36.34 14.60
C ALA A 335 -15.61 -35.44 14.59
N ARG A 336 -15.43 -34.14 14.83
CA ARG A 336 -16.54 -33.16 14.84
C ARG A 336 -17.16 -32.95 13.47
N LEU A 337 -16.36 -33.05 12.41
CA LEU A 337 -16.85 -33.00 11.03
C LEU A 337 -17.77 -34.20 10.72
N GLU A 338 -17.49 -35.39 11.25
CA GLU A 338 -18.36 -36.56 11.09
C GLU A 338 -19.64 -36.47 11.95
N GLU A 339 -19.56 -35.84 13.11
CA GLU A 339 -20.70 -35.64 14.03
C GLU A 339 -21.61 -34.46 13.66
N ALA A 340 -21.19 -33.62 12.71
CA ALA A 340 -21.85 -32.36 12.40
C ALA A 340 -23.33 -32.55 12.05
N GLY A 341 -24.20 -31.82 12.76
CA GLY A 341 -25.66 -31.90 12.60
C GLY A 341 -26.22 -31.00 11.50
N SER A 342 -25.39 -30.11 10.95
CA SER A 342 -25.77 -29.14 9.92
C SER A 342 -24.63 -28.88 8.93
N ILE A 343 -24.96 -28.40 7.73
CA ILE A 343 -23.98 -28.03 6.70
C ILE A 343 -23.05 -26.92 7.22
N GLU A 344 -23.59 -25.93 7.94
CA GLU A 344 -22.81 -24.81 8.46
C GLU A 344 -21.77 -25.25 9.48
N GLU A 345 -22.16 -26.14 10.41
CA GLU A 345 -21.25 -26.75 11.38
C GLU A 345 -20.19 -27.60 10.68
N GLY A 346 -20.60 -28.46 9.74
CA GLY A 346 -19.68 -29.30 8.97
C GLY A 346 -18.67 -28.46 8.18
N VAL A 347 -19.10 -27.40 7.51
CA VAL A 347 -18.21 -26.47 6.78
C VAL A 347 -17.23 -25.79 7.72
N THR A 348 -17.64 -25.45 8.94
CA THR A 348 -16.77 -24.82 9.95
C THR A 348 -15.64 -25.77 10.36
N TRP A 349 -15.98 -27.01 10.73
CA TRP A 349 -14.99 -28.03 11.09
C TRP A 349 -14.14 -28.49 9.91
N TRP A 350 -14.71 -28.58 8.70
CA TRP A 350 -13.96 -28.88 7.49
C TRP A 350 -12.92 -27.81 7.21
N CYS A 351 -13.28 -26.53 7.33
CA CYS A 351 -12.36 -25.44 7.11
C CYS A 351 -11.23 -25.44 8.17
N ALA A 352 -11.50 -25.87 9.41
CA ALA A 352 -10.47 -26.04 10.44
C ALA A 352 -9.55 -27.23 10.13
N LEU A 353 -10.11 -28.37 9.71
CA LEU A 353 -9.34 -29.52 9.22
C LEU A 353 -8.46 -29.14 8.02
N ALA A 354 -8.98 -28.33 7.09
CA ALA A 354 -8.24 -27.87 5.92
C ALA A 354 -7.04 -26.95 6.26
N LYS A 355 -6.98 -26.42 7.49
CA LYS A 355 -5.81 -25.73 8.03
C LYS A 355 -4.77 -26.68 8.59
N SER A 356 -5.17 -27.73 9.30
CA SER A 356 -4.23 -28.63 9.99
C SER A 356 -3.81 -29.82 9.12
N ASP A 357 -4.74 -30.39 8.35
CA ASP A 357 -4.51 -31.48 7.38
C ASP A 357 -5.21 -31.16 6.03
N PRO A 358 -4.52 -30.43 5.14
CA PRO A 358 -4.99 -30.12 3.79
C PRO A 358 -5.46 -31.32 2.97
N LEU A 359 -4.73 -32.43 3.04
CA LEU A 359 -5.00 -33.61 2.22
C LEU A 359 -6.18 -34.40 2.80
N GLY A 360 -6.23 -34.58 4.13
CA GLY A 360 -7.38 -35.21 4.79
C GLY A 360 -8.67 -34.45 4.55
N ALA A 361 -8.65 -33.11 4.59
CA ALA A 361 -9.80 -32.28 4.27
C ALA A 361 -10.29 -32.49 2.82
N VAL A 362 -9.38 -32.53 1.84
CA VAL A 362 -9.77 -32.77 0.44
C VAL A 362 -10.26 -34.21 0.24
N CYS A 363 -9.61 -35.21 0.85
CA CYS A 363 -10.08 -36.60 0.87
C CYS A 363 -11.52 -36.70 1.38
N TYR A 364 -11.87 -35.96 2.43
CA TYR A 364 -13.24 -35.93 2.96
C TYR A 364 -14.25 -35.44 1.90
N LEU A 365 -13.95 -34.33 1.19
CA LEU A 365 -14.85 -33.82 0.15
C LEU A 365 -14.97 -34.76 -1.05
N GLU A 366 -13.89 -35.44 -1.45
CA GLU A 366 -13.94 -36.45 -2.52
C GLU A 366 -14.86 -37.62 -2.12
N ASN A 367 -14.71 -38.16 -0.91
CA ASN A 367 -15.56 -39.23 -0.39
C ASN A 367 -17.02 -38.78 -0.24
N PHE A 368 -17.24 -37.55 0.20
CA PHE A 368 -18.57 -36.96 0.27
C PHE A 368 -19.20 -36.82 -1.13
N ALA A 369 -18.44 -36.35 -2.11
CA ALA A 369 -18.91 -36.21 -3.50
C ALA A 369 -19.29 -37.55 -4.14
N ASP A 370 -18.62 -38.64 -3.77
CA ASP A 370 -18.93 -39.99 -4.27
C ASP A 370 -20.25 -40.57 -3.72
N THR A 371 -20.72 -40.08 -2.57
CA THR A 371 -21.87 -40.66 -1.84
C THR A 371 -23.07 -39.72 -1.72
N ALA A 372 -22.84 -38.40 -1.77
CA ALA A 372 -23.87 -37.39 -1.65
C ALA A 372 -24.73 -37.28 -2.91
N LYS A 373 -25.94 -36.75 -2.74
CA LYS A 373 -26.75 -36.33 -3.88
C LYS A 373 -26.17 -35.05 -4.49
N PRO A 374 -26.37 -34.80 -5.79
CA PRO A 374 -25.86 -33.59 -6.43
C PRO A 374 -26.28 -32.30 -5.75
N GLU A 375 -27.53 -32.22 -5.27
CA GLU A 375 -28.06 -31.03 -4.61
C GLU A 375 -27.37 -30.75 -3.26
N ASP A 376 -27.13 -31.81 -2.48
CA ASP A 376 -26.45 -31.73 -1.18
C ASP A 376 -24.96 -31.36 -1.37
N LEU A 377 -24.33 -31.91 -2.42
CA LEU A 377 -22.94 -31.59 -2.78
C LEU A 377 -22.79 -30.13 -3.21
N ASP A 378 -23.70 -29.61 -4.02
CA ASP A 378 -23.67 -28.21 -4.47
C ASP A 378 -23.82 -27.25 -3.28
N GLU A 379 -24.72 -27.54 -2.33
CA GLU A 379 -24.91 -26.72 -1.13
C GLU A 379 -23.67 -26.71 -0.23
N VAL A 380 -23.09 -27.89 0.03
CA VAL A 380 -21.86 -28.02 0.85
C VAL A 380 -20.67 -27.35 0.17
N MET A 381 -20.50 -27.51 -1.14
CA MET A 381 -19.40 -26.90 -1.88
C MET A 381 -19.54 -25.38 -1.98
N GLU A 382 -20.75 -24.85 -2.18
CA GLU A 382 -20.99 -23.40 -2.15
C GLU A 382 -20.67 -22.82 -0.77
N ALA A 383 -21.16 -23.44 0.31
CA ALA A 383 -20.90 -22.99 1.67
C ALA A 383 -19.41 -23.07 2.02
N THR A 384 -18.74 -24.17 1.67
CA THR A 384 -17.30 -24.36 1.82
C THR A 384 -16.51 -23.28 1.09
N CYS A 385 -16.80 -23.06 -0.19
CA CYS A 385 -16.10 -22.06 -0.99
C CYS A 385 -16.39 -20.63 -0.49
N ALA A 386 -17.60 -20.36 -0.02
CA ALA A 386 -17.96 -19.07 0.53
C ALA A 386 -17.20 -18.78 1.84
N LYS A 387 -17.10 -19.77 2.74
CA LYS A 387 -16.35 -19.63 4.00
C LYS A 387 -14.85 -19.53 3.74
N LEU A 388 -14.29 -20.41 2.90
CA LEU A 388 -12.88 -20.39 2.53
C LEU A 388 -12.49 -19.08 1.81
N GLY A 389 -13.34 -18.56 0.92
CA GLY A 389 -13.12 -17.33 0.17
C GLY A 389 -13.23 -16.04 0.98
N ARG A 390 -13.93 -16.06 2.13
CA ARG A 390 -13.95 -14.95 3.10
C ARG A 390 -12.71 -14.94 4.00
N GLY A 391 -11.94 -16.03 3.98
CA GLY A 391 -10.89 -16.30 4.96
C GLY A 391 -11.48 -16.65 6.31
N PHE A 392 -10.76 -17.44 7.10
CA PHE A 392 -10.94 -17.32 8.54
C PHE A 392 -10.42 -15.95 8.95
N ALA A 393 -11.19 -15.21 9.73
CA ALA A 393 -10.72 -13.96 10.27
C ALA A 393 -9.58 -14.26 11.26
N GLY A 394 -8.33 -14.00 10.87
CA GLY A 394 -7.17 -14.06 11.77
C GLY A 394 -5.99 -14.91 11.27
N PRO A 395 -4.74 -14.58 11.68
CA PRO A 395 -3.59 -15.47 11.54
C PRO A 395 -3.84 -16.84 12.21
N PRO A 396 -3.20 -17.92 11.75
CA PRO A 396 -2.11 -17.94 10.78
C PRO A 396 -2.65 -18.05 9.34
N ALA A 397 -2.40 -17.01 8.54
CA ALA A 397 -2.47 -16.95 7.08
C ALA A 397 -3.68 -17.61 6.37
N ALA A 398 -3.68 -17.59 5.04
CA ALA A 398 -4.66 -18.31 4.23
C ALA A 398 -4.69 -19.81 4.65
N PRO A 399 -5.86 -20.48 4.64
CA PRO A 399 -5.98 -21.89 4.98
C PRO A 399 -4.90 -22.75 4.31
N ALA A 400 -4.24 -23.64 5.04
CA ALA A 400 -3.11 -24.43 4.53
C ALA A 400 -3.44 -25.20 3.24
N VAL A 401 -4.70 -25.59 3.04
CA VAL A 401 -5.22 -26.14 1.78
C VAL A 401 -4.97 -25.24 0.56
N LEU A 402 -5.02 -23.91 0.71
CA LEU A 402 -4.74 -22.95 -0.35
C LEU A 402 -3.23 -22.70 -0.56
N ALA A 403 -2.38 -23.20 0.34
CA ALA A 403 -0.92 -23.15 0.21
C ALA A 403 -0.32 -24.51 -0.20
N ASN A 404 -1.12 -25.58 -0.24
CA ASN A 404 -0.69 -26.92 -0.58
C ASN A 404 -1.02 -27.27 -2.04
N ALA A 405 0.00 -27.53 -2.85
CA ALA A 405 -0.14 -27.76 -4.29
C ALA A 405 -0.97 -29.02 -4.61
N GLU A 406 -0.74 -30.12 -3.89
CA GLU A 406 -1.44 -31.39 -4.11
C GLU A 406 -2.91 -31.28 -3.67
N ALA A 407 -3.18 -30.62 -2.54
CA ALA A 407 -4.54 -30.39 -2.08
C ALA A 407 -5.32 -29.51 -3.07
N LEU A 408 -4.71 -28.43 -3.59
CA LEU A 408 -5.32 -27.60 -4.63
C LEU A 408 -5.56 -28.37 -5.93
N GLU A 409 -4.60 -29.20 -6.37
CA GLU A 409 -4.76 -30.02 -7.58
C GLU A 409 -6.02 -30.89 -7.50
N ARG A 410 -6.31 -31.44 -6.33
CA ARG A 410 -7.47 -32.31 -6.08
C ARG A 410 -8.76 -31.52 -5.83
N LEU A 411 -8.68 -30.38 -5.15
CA LEU A 411 -9.84 -29.54 -4.84
C LEU A 411 -10.38 -28.81 -6.08
N ILE A 412 -9.50 -28.36 -6.98
CA ILE A 412 -9.88 -27.55 -8.15
C ILE A 412 -10.96 -28.22 -9.01
N PRO A 413 -10.84 -29.50 -9.43
CA PRO A 413 -11.88 -30.17 -10.21
C PRO A 413 -13.22 -30.28 -9.48
N LEU A 414 -13.21 -30.49 -8.16
CA LEU A 414 -14.44 -30.56 -7.35
C LEU A 414 -15.18 -29.21 -7.35
N VAL A 415 -14.44 -28.12 -7.14
CA VAL A 415 -15.01 -26.76 -7.12
C VAL A 415 -15.54 -26.38 -8.51
N TYR A 416 -14.79 -26.64 -9.59
CA TYR A 416 -15.24 -26.31 -10.94
C TYR A 416 -16.41 -27.19 -11.41
N GLY A 417 -16.55 -28.41 -10.88
CA GLY A 417 -17.66 -29.31 -11.18
C GLY A 417 -19.00 -28.91 -10.54
N THR A 418 -18.95 -28.20 -9.41
CA THR A 418 -20.12 -27.81 -8.59
C THR A 418 -20.42 -26.30 -8.71
N VAL A 419 -19.41 -25.45 -8.51
CA VAL A 419 -19.48 -24.00 -8.74
C VAL A 419 -19.18 -23.72 -10.22
N ARG A 420 -20.11 -24.06 -11.11
CA ARG A 420 -19.89 -24.00 -12.56
C ARG A 420 -19.88 -22.58 -13.14
N PRO A 421 -18.91 -22.21 -13.99
CA PRO A 421 -18.86 -20.89 -14.63
C PRO A 421 -20.06 -20.55 -15.51
N GLU A 422 -20.70 -21.55 -16.11
CA GLU A 422 -21.91 -21.36 -16.92
C GLU A 422 -23.12 -20.86 -16.10
N ASP A 423 -23.13 -21.15 -14.80
CA ASP A 423 -24.18 -20.73 -13.86
C ASP A 423 -23.87 -19.37 -13.22
N ASP A 424 -22.73 -18.76 -13.55
CA ASP A 424 -22.35 -17.45 -13.05
C ASP A 424 -23.36 -16.38 -13.49
N ARG A 425 -23.76 -15.55 -12.53
CA ARG A 425 -24.68 -14.44 -12.81
C ARG A 425 -24.00 -13.41 -13.70
N LYS A 426 -24.44 -13.34 -14.97
CA LYS A 426 -23.95 -12.34 -15.93
C LYS A 426 -24.20 -10.94 -15.41
N ASN A 427 -23.13 -10.23 -15.09
CA ASN A 427 -23.18 -8.85 -14.61
C ASN A 427 -23.68 -7.92 -15.73
N THR A 428 -25.00 -7.72 -15.79
CA THR A 428 -25.68 -6.87 -16.79
C THR A 428 -25.98 -5.47 -16.26
N SER A 429 -25.70 -5.19 -14.98
CA SER A 429 -26.01 -3.92 -14.33
C SER A 429 -24.75 -3.24 -13.80
N ARG A 430 -24.77 -1.89 -13.74
CA ARG A 430 -23.67 -1.07 -13.23
C ARG A 430 -23.70 -0.92 -11.70
N ILE A 431 -24.45 -1.78 -11.01
CA ILE A 431 -24.69 -1.74 -9.56
C ILE A 431 -24.00 -2.94 -8.93
N ALA A 432 -23.24 -2.72 -7.85
CA ALA A 432 -22.62 -3.79 -7.09
C ALA A 432 -23.70 -4.76 -6.57
N GLN A 433 -23.56 -6.06 -6.90
CA GLN A 433 -24.48 -7.07 -6.38
C GLN A 433 -24.24 -7.33 -4.89
N PRO A 434 -25.28 -7.66 -4.11
CA PRO A 434 -25.10 -8.09 -2.73
C PRO A 434 -24.22 -9.36 -2.66
N VAL A 435 -23.30 -9.39 -1.69
CA VAL A 435 -22.34 -10.49 -1.51
C VAL A 435 -23.05 -11.71 -0.92
N THR A 436 -23.59 -12.57 -1.77
CA THR A 436 -24.18 -13.87 -1.35
C THR A 436 -23.09 -14.94 -1.19
N PRO A 437 -23.39 -16.08 -0.51
CA PRO A 437 -22.50 -17.24 -0.48
C PRO A 437 -22.07 -17.68 -1.88
N ARG A 438 -23.03 -17.83 -2.82
CA ARG A 438 -22.76 -18.08 -4.24
C ARG A 438 -21.71 -17.15 -4.86
N VAL A 439 -21.86 -15.83 -4.72
CA VAL A 439 -20.91 -14.86 -5.27
C VAL A 439 -19.52 -15.01 -4.62
N SER A 440 -19.48 -15.34 -3.33
CA SER A 440 -18.22 -15.60 -2.60
C SER A 440 -17.52 -16.85 -3.14
N ALA A 441 -18.29 -17.90 -3.43
CA ALA A 441 -17.80 -19.15 -4.03
C ALA A 441 -17.27 -18.94 -5.46
N GLU A 442 -17.99 -18.17 -6.29
CA GLU A 442 -17.55 -17.78 -7.65
C GLU A 442 -16.22 -17.02 -7.62
N HIS A 443 -16.07 -16.07 -6.67
CA HIS A 443 -14.84 -15.32 -6.47
C HIS A 443 -13.67 -16.20 -6.04
N LEU A 444 -13.88 -17.15 -5.12
CA LEU A 444 -12.83 -18.08 -4.72
C LEU A 444 -12.39 -18.93 -5.92
N ARG A 445 -13.35 -19.56 -6.62
CA ARG A 445 -13.07 -20.40 -7.79
C ARG A 445 -12.22 -19.67 -8.82
N GLY A 446 -12.57 -18.42 -9.14
CA GLY A 446 -11.83 -17.58 -10.08
C GLY A 446 -10.38 -17.28 -9.69
N LYS A 447 -10.01 -17.46 -8.42
CA LYS A 447 -8.65 -17.25 -7.89
C LYS A 447 -7.84 -18.54 -7.74
N LEU A 448 -8.45 -19.73 -7.81
CA LEU A 448 -7.75 -20.99 -7.48
C LEU A 448 -6.56 -21.28 -8.39
N PHE A 449 -6.65 -20.96 -9.68
CA PHE A 449 -5.51 -21.16 -10.60
C PHE A 449 -4.36 -20.20 -10.30
N ASP A 450 -4.67 -18.94 -10.01
CA ASP A 450 -3.67 -17.95 -9.58
C ASP A 450 -3.03 -18.36 -8.25
N GLN A 451 -3.83 -18.87 -7.32
CA GLN A 451 -3.36 -19.37 -6.02
C GLN A 451 -2.41 -20.57 -6.19
N LEU A 452 -2.76 -21.57 -7.01
CA LEU A 452 -1.87 -22.69 -7.31
C LEU A 452 -0.58 -22.20 -7.98
N SER A 453 -0.69 -21.24 -8.92
CA SER A 453 0.48 -20.64 -9.57
C SER A 453 1.37 -19.86 -8.61
N SER A 454 0.81 -19.18 -7.60
CA SER A 454 1.55 -18.32 -6.67
C SER A 454 2.34 -19.10 -5.62
N ILE A 455 2.00 -20.38 -5.36
CA ILE A 455 2.79 -21.27 -4.49
C ILE A 455 4.26 -21.35 -4.97
N GLY A 456 4.49 -21.29 -6.29
CA GLY A 456 5.86 -21.18 -6.83
C GLY A 456 6.76 -22.39 -6.62
N SER A 457 6.20 -23.58 -6.33
CA SER A 457 6.92 -24.84 -6.19
C SER A 457 6.91 -25.68 -7.48
N ALA A 458 7.84 -26.63 -7.61
CA ALA A 458 7.87 -27.59 -8.74
C ALA A 458 6.60 -28.46 -8.78
N ASP A 459 6.10 -28.85 -7.60
CA ASP A 459 4.86 -29.62 -7.48
C ASP A 459 3.65 -28.81 -7.95
N ALA A 460 3.60 -27.50 -7.68
CA ALA A 460 2.54 -26.62 -8.16
C ALA A 460 2.57 -26.45 -9.69
N TYR A 461 3.76 -26.33 -10.29
CA TYR A 461 3.90 -26.31 -11.75
C TYR A 461 3.42 -27.63 -12.37
N ALA A 462 3.88 -28.77 -11.83
CA ALA A 462 3.48 -30.09 -12.32
C ALA A 462 1.97 -30.33 -12.12
N ALA A 463 1.39 -29.84 -11.03
CA ALA A 463 -0.06 -29.88 -10.78
C ALA A 463 -0.84 -29.10 -11.85
N LEU A 464 -0.39 -27.91 -12.23
CA LEU A 464 -1.01 -27.13 -13.32
C LEU A 464 -0.94 -27.88 -14.66
N GLU A 465 0.18 -28.55 -14.96
CA GLU A 465 0.30 -29.39 -16.16
C GLU A 465 -0.63 -30.61 -16.12
N ARG A 466 -0.74 -31.29 -14.97
CA ARG A 466 -1.65 -32.42 -14.78
C ARG A 466 -3.11 -31.99 -14.88
N LEU A 467 -3.50 -30.88 -14.27
CA LEU A 467 -4.83 -30.28 -14.41
C LEU A 467 -5.14 -29.93 -15.86
N ALA A 468 -4.17 -29.39 -16.61
CA ALA A 468 -4.35 -29.09 -18.03
C ALA A 468 -4.55 -30.36 -18.89
N ALA A 469 -4.14 -31.53 -18.40
CA ALA A 469 -4.35 -32.82 -19.03
C ALA A 469 -5.57 -33.59 -18.47
N ASP A 470 -6.18 -33.12 -17.38
CA ASP A 470 -7.35 -33.77 -16.76
C ASP A 470 -8.59 -33.63 -17.66
N PRO A 471 -9.26 -34.73 -18.05
CA PRO A 471 -10.49 -34.70 -18.84
C PRO A 471 -11.59 -33.79 -18.27
N ARG A 472 -11.70 -33.68 -16.93
CA ARG A 472 -12.68 -32.83 -16.24
C ARG A 472 -12.40 -31.33 -16.42
N MET A 473 -11.15 -30.97 -16.69
CA MET A 473 -10.68 -29.59 -16.78
C MET A 473 -10.35 -29.14 -18.21
N MET A 474 -10.65 -29.96 -19.22
CA MET A 474 -10.32 -29.69 -20.63
C MET A 474 -10.81 -28.34 -21.14
N ALA A 475 -11.96 -27.85 -20.66
CA ALA A 475 -12.49 -26.53 -21.02
C ALA A 475 -11.58 -25.36 -20.57
N TYR A 476 -10.72 -25.59 -19.58
CA TYR A 476 -9.82 -24.60 -18.98
C TYR A 476 -8.35 -24.88 -19.27
N ARG A 477 -8.04 -25.86 -20.13
CA ARG A 477 -6.68 -26.29 -20.47
C ARG A 477 -5.75 -25.12 -20.80
N ASP A 478 -6.17 -24.24 -21.71
CA ASP A 478 -5.30 -23.15 -22.16
C ASP A 478 -5.04 -22.13 -21.05
N VAL A 479 -6.03 -21.88 -20.18
CA VAL A 479 -5.87 -21.02 -19.00
C VAL A 479 -4.90 -21.64 -18.00
N LEU A 480 -5.06 -22.92 -17.68
CA LEU A 480 -4.16 -23.68 -16.80
C LEU A 480 -2.72 -23.68 -17.32
N LEU A 481 -2.51 -23.87 -18.63
CA LEU A 481 -1.18 -23.77 -19.25
C LEU A 481 -0.62 -22.35 -19.20
N VAL A 482 -1.46 -21.31 -19.29
CA VAL A 482 -1.02 -19.92 -19.09
C VAL A 482 -0.55 -19.70 -17.65
N HIS A 483 -1.28 -20.20 -16.64
CA HIS A 483 -0.82 -20.12 -15.24
C HIS A 483 0.46 -20.94 -15.02
N ALA A 484 0.59 -22.14 -15.60
CA ALA A 484 1.83 -22.92 -15.54
C ALA A 484 3.02 -22.12 -16.12
N ARG A 485 2.81 -21.43 -17.23
CA ARG A 485 3.80 -20.54 -17.86
C ARG A 485 4.11 -19.27 -17.07
N ARG A 486 3.24 -18.86 -16.15
CA ARG A 486 3.47 -17.71 -15.25
C ARG A 486 4.16 -18.13 -13.95
N SER A 487 4.18 -19.42 -13.63
CA SER A 487 4.80 -19.91 -12.41
C SER A 487 6.27 -19.47 -12.34
N PRO A 488 6.77 -19.00 -11.18
CA PRO A 488 8.18 -18.63 -10.98
C PRO A 488 9.17 -19.72 -11.41
N GLN A 489 8.75 -21.00 -11.40
CA GLN A 489 9.54 -22.15 -11.83
C GLN A 489 9.57 -22.37 -13.36
N ARG A 490 8.91 -21.51 -14.16
CA ARG A 490 9.19 -21.45 -15.61
C ARG A 490 10.63 -21.01 -15.86
N SER A 491 11.23 -20.25 -14.94
CA SER A 491 12.69 -20.14 -14.92
C SER A 491 13.19 -21.57 -14.73
N PRO A 492 13.87 -22.19 -15.71
CA PRO A 492 14.36 -23.55 -15.55
C PRO A 492 15.13 -23.54 -14.24
N VAL A 493 14.73 -24.40 -13.29
CA VAL A 493 15.48 -24.68 -12.06
C VAL A 493 16.94 -24.65 -12.48
N ALA A 494 17.69 -23.63 -12.03
CA ALA A 494 19.01 -23.37 -12.55
C ALA A 494 19.77 -24.69 -12.45
N LEU A 495 20.00 -25.35 -13.59
CA LEU A 495 20.58 -26.67 -13.58
C LEU A 495 21.89 -26.53 -12.80
N PRO A 496 22.13 -27.35 -11.76
CA PRO A 496 23.30 -27.19 -10.93
C PRO A 496 24.52 -27.14 -11.84
N MET A 497 25.34 -26.10 -11.67
CA MET A 497 26.51 -25.90 -12.51
C MET A 497 27.35 -27.18 -12.48
N THR A 498 27.75 -27.65 -13.65
CA THR A 498 28.72 -28.74 -13.70
C THR A 498 30.01 -28.26 -13.02
N PRO A 499 30.84 -29.16 -12.46
CA PRO A 499 32.11 -28.77 -11.85
C PRO A 499 33.01 -27.95 -12.79
N LYS A 500 32.89 -28.16 -14.11
CA LYS A 500 33.57 -27.37 -15.13
C LYS A 500 33.03 -25.94 -15.23
N GLU A 501 31.71 -25.78 -15.29
CA GLU A 501 31.07 -24.46 -15.34
C GLU A 501 31.28 -23.67 -14.04
N ALA A 502 31.26 -24.33 -12.88
CA ALA A 502 31.57 -23.71 -11.59
C ALA A 502 33.02 -23.18 -11.53
N LEU A 503 33.97 -23.94 -12.09
CA LEU A 503 35.37 -23.53 -12.20
C LEU A 503 35.56 -22.40 -13.23
N GLU A 504 34.80 -22.40 -14.32
CA GLU A 504 34.79 -21.31 -15.30
C GLU A 504 34.17 -20.04 -14.70
N TRP A 505 33.02 -20.12 -14.03
CA TRP A 505 32.42 -19.00 -13.30
C TRP A 505 33.34 -18.46 -12.20
N GLY A 506 34.00 -19.32 -11.43
CA GLY A 506 34.98 -18.87 -10.44
C GLY A 506 36.17 -18.10 -11.04
N ARG A 507 36.46 -18.27 -12.35
CA ARG A 507 37.53 -17.58 -13.07
C ARG A 507 37.07 -16.34 -13.82
N SER A 508 35.92 -16.40 -14.49
CA SER A 508 35.42 -15.33 -15.36
C SER A 508 34.29 -14.50 -14.74
N HIS A 509 33.68 -15.01 -13.67
CA HIS A 509 32.45 -14.51 -13.04
C HIS A 509 31.26 -14.47 -14.01
N ALA A 510 31.36 -15.18 -15.14
CA ALA A 510 30.33 -15.25 -16.15
C ALA A 510 29.37 -16.42 -15.89
N VAL A 511 28.08 -16.12 -15.82
CA VAL A 511 27.02 -17.13 -15.75
C VAL A 511 26.96 -17.88 -17.09
N PRO A 512 26.86 -19.23 -17.11
CA PRO A 512 26.80 -20.00 -18.34
C PRO A 512 25.49 -19.74 -19.11
N ILE A 513 25.61 -19.46 -20.41
CA ILE A 513 24.48 -19.23 -21.31
C ILE A 513 24.13 -20.55 -22.02
N ARG A 514 22.98 -21.15 -21.68
CA ARG A 514 22.52 -22.42 -22.28
C ARG A 514 21.26 -22.22 -23.12
N THR A 515 20.44 -21.25 -22.76
CA THR A 515 19.15 -20.93 -23.38
C THR A 515 19.08 -19.48 -23.84
N ALA A 516 18.05 -19.13 -24.59
CA ALA A 516 17.76 -17.73 -24.94
C ALA A 516 17.33 -16.91 -23.71
N ASP A 517 16.70 -17.53 -22.70
CA ASP A 517 16.38 -16.89 -21.42
C ASP A 517 17.65 -16.59 -20.61
N ASP A 518 18.64 -17.51 -20.60
CA ASP A 518 19.95 -17.25 -19.98
C ASP A 518 20.66 -16.07 -20.65
N LEU A 519 20.62 -16.01 -21.99
CA LEU A 519 21.18 -14.90 -22.75
C LEU A 519 20.47 -13.60 -22.42
N HIS A 520 19.14 -13.61 -22.36
CA HIS A 520 18.32 -12.46 -21.99
C HIS A 520 18.67 -11.92 -20.60
N ARG A 521 18.78 -12.80 -19.60
CA ARG A 521 19.20 -12.42 -18.24
C ARG A 521 20.60 -11.84 -18.20
N VAL A 522 21.57 -12.47 -18.87
CA VAL A 522 22.95 -11.95 -18.95
C VAL A 522 22.98 -10.57 -19.61
N VAL A 523 22.14 -10.31 -20.61
CA VAL A 523 22.02 -8.98 -21.22
C VAL A 523 21.43 -7.96 -20.23
N LEU A 524 20.41 -8.33 -19.46
CA LEU A 524 19.84 -7.46 -18.42
C LEU A 524 20.88 -7.12 -17.34
N ASP A 525 21.54 -8.14 -16.77
CA ASP A 525 22.58 -7.96 -15.75
C ASP A 525 23.67 -7.01 -16.26
N ARG A 526 24.06 -7.15 -17.53
CA ARG A 526 25.08 -6.28 -18.14
C ARG A 526 24.58 -4.86 -18.39
N LEU A 527 23.30 -4.68 -18.71
CA LEU A 527 22.70 -3.34 -18.84
C LEU A 527 22.63 -2.65 -17.48
N ASP A 528 22.36 -3.38 -16.41
CA ASP A 528 22.38 -2.87 -15.04
C ASP A 528 23.80 -2.46 -14.63
N ASP A 529 24.82 -3.27 -14.90
CA ASP A 529 26.23 -2.88 -14.70
C ASP A 529 26.58 -1.59 -15.46
N ILE A 530 26.15 -1.48 -16.72
CA ILE A 530 26.39 -0.28 -17.54
C ILE A 530 25.67 0.93 -16.93
N SER A 531 24.44 0.76 -16.45
CA SER A 531 23.65 1.81 -15.80
C SER A 531 24.31 2.28 -14.49
N GLU A 532 24.82 1.36 -13.68
CA GLU A 532 25.53 1.69 -12.44
C GLU A 532 26.88 2.37 -12.71
N ASP A 533 27.66 1.90 -13.70
CA ASP A 533 28.91 2.54 -14.11
C ASP A 533 28.68 3.99 -14.59
N ILE A 534 27.62 4.22 -15.38
CA ILE A 534 27.25 5.57 -15.82
C ILE A 534 26.85 6.42 -14.61
N GLY A 535 26.12 5.82 -13.65
CA GLY A 535 25.49 6.57 -12.59
C GLY A 535 26.33 6.85 -11.34
N ARG A 536 27.25 5.95 -11.02
CA ARG A 536 28.03 5.92 -9.78
C ARG A 536 29.52 5.64 -10.00
N GLY A 537 29.95 5.36 -11.23
CA GLY A 537 31.34 5.05 -11.54
C GLY A 537 32.29 6.24 -11.30
N GLU A 538 33.54 5.93 -10.94
CA GLU A 538 34.61 6.91 -10.73
C GLU A 538 34.90 7.77 -11.98
N PHE A 539 34.52 7.26 -13.16
CA PHE A 539 34.66 7.90 -14.47
C PHE A 539 33.31 8.08 -15.17
N SER A 540 32.32 8.64 -14.47
CA SER A 540 30.97 8.87 -15.03
C SER A 540 31.03 9.58 -16.39
N GLU A 541 30.45 8.95 -17.42
CA GLU A 541 30.38 9.50 -18.78
C GLU A 541 29.14 10.39 -19.01
N ARG A 542 28.35 10.69 -17.97
CA ARG A 542 27.08 11.44 -18.08
C ARG A 542 27.19 12.73 -18.89
N GLU A 543 28.24 13.52 -18.63
CA GLU A 543 28.48 14.79 -19.31
C GLU A 543 28.71 14.65 -20.82
N ARG A 544 29.19 13.49 -21.29
CA ARG A 544 29.45 13.20 -22.71
C ARG A 544 28.16 13.04 -23.53
N PHE A 545 27.08 12.64 -22.87
CA PHE A 545 25.78 12.37 -23.48
C PHE A 545 24.82 13.55 -23.44
N HIS A 546 25.28 14.70 -22.93
CA HIS A 546 24.54 15.95 -22.99
C HIS A 546 24.28 16.37 -24.44
N GLY A 547 23.00 16.44 -24.82
CA GLY A 547 22.57 16.90 -26.15
C GLY A 547 22.86 15.92 -27.29
N GLN A 548 23.25 14.68 -26.99
CA GLN A 548 23.44 13.64 -28.00
C GLN A 548 22.09 13.06 -28.48
N ASP A 549 22.11 12.51 -29.69
CA ASP A 549 20.96 11.85 -30.31
C ASP A 549 20.90 10.35 -29.97
N GLU A 550 19.81 9.70 -30.38
CA GLU A 550 19.56 8.26 -30.14
C GLU A 550 20.70 7.39 -30.71
N ALA A 551 21.26 7.74 -31.86
CA ALA A 551 22.34 7.00 -32.52
C ALA A 551 23.64 6.98 -31.69
N ALA A 552 23.94 8.06 -30.96
CA ALA A 552 25.07 8.10 -30.04
C ALA A 552 24.89 7.16 -28.84
N PHE A 553 23.67 7.08 -28.26
CA PHE A 553 23.36 6.13 -27.19
C PHE A 553 23.44 4.69 -27.68
N GLN A 554 22.89 4.40 -28.87
CA GLN A 554 23.01 3.10 -29.50
C GLN A 554 24.46 2.68 -29.71
N PHE A 555 25.31 3.56 -30.26
CA PHE A 555 26.73 3.25 -30.47
C PHE A 555 27.46 3.01 -29.15
N HIS A 556 27.18 3.81 -28.13
CA HIS A 556 27.80 3.65 -26.82
C HIS A 556 27.41 2.33 -26.15
N LEU A 557 26.12 2.02 -26.09
CA LEU A 557 25.63 0.77 -25.50
C LEU A 557 26.15 -0.45 -26.27
N ALA A 558 26.13 -0.41 -27.60
CA ALA A 558 26.71 -1.49 -28.41
C ALA A 558 28.20 -1.68 -28.14
N ALA A 559 28.98 -0.60 -28.04
CA ALA A 559 30.41 -0.68 -27.73
C ALA A 559 30.68 -1.22 -26.31
N ARG A 560 29.85 -0.86 -25.33
CA ARG A 560 29.97 -1.33 -23.94
C ARG A 560 29.62 -2.82 -23.83
N LEU A 561 28.55 -3.26 -24.49
CA LEU A 561 28.21 -4.67 -24.61
C LEU A 561 29.34 -5.45 -25.33
N ASP A 562 29.82 -4.95 -26.48
CA ASP A 562 30.90 -5.60 -27.24
C ASP A 562 32.22 -5.68 -26.47
N SER A 563 32.56 -4.67 -25.67
CA SER A 563 33.77 -4.68 -24.83
C SER A 563 33.79 -5.78 -23.77
N SER A 564 32.60 -6.25 -23.34
CA SER A 564 32.43 -7.30 -22.33
C SER A 564 32.17 -8.69 -22.93
N LYS A 565 32.14 -8.81 -24.26
CA LYS A 565 31.80 -10.07 -24.95
C LYS A 565 32.72 -11.23 -24.62
N HIS A 566 33.97 -10.96 -24.26
CA HIS A 566 34.95 -11.99 -23.91
C HIS A 566 34.70 -12.63 -22.54
N ILE A 567 33.92 -11.96 -21.68
CA ILE A 567 33.54 -12.46 -20.35
C ILE A 567 32.35 -13.42 -20.49
N HIS A 568 31.33 -13.03 -21.26
CA HIS A 568 30.07 -13.76 -21.37
C HIS A 568 29.86 -14.51 -22.70
N CYS A 569 30.84 -14.50 -23.61
CA CYS A 569 30.88 -15.22 -24.89
C CYS A 569 29.70 -14.98 -25.86
N TYR A 570 28.96 -13.87 -25.70
CA TYR A 570 27.93 -13.46 -26.67
C TYR A 570 28.50 -12.62 -27.81
N GLU A 571 27.76 -12.49 -28.90
CA GLU A 571 28.10 -11.65 -30.06
C GLU A 571 27.14 -10.47 -30.12
N VAL A 572 27.67 -9.26 -30.30
CA VAL A 572 26.89 -8.04 -30.53
C VAL A 572 26.94 -7.71 -32.01
N SER A 573 25.79 -7.56 -32.64
CA SER A 573 25.69 -7.08 -34.02
C SER A 573 24.81 -5.84 -34.11
N ARG A 574 25.26 -4.91 -34.95
CA ARG A 574 24.52 -3.72 -35.39
C ARG A 574 24.52 -3.74 -36.91
N GLU A 575 23.36 -3.67 -37.55
CA GLU A 575 23.30 -3.70 -39.00
C GLU A 575 23.44 -2.31 -39.62
N VAL A 576 24.07 -2.26 -40.80
CA VAL A 576 24.22 -1.04 -41.61
C VAL A 576 22.93 -0.87 -42.43
N GLU A 577 22.38 0.34 -42.41
CA GLU A 577 21.14 0.71 -43.09
C GLU A 577 21.20 0.39 -44.60
N VAL A 578 20.51 -0.66 -45.04
CA VAL A 578 20.27 -0.93 -46.46
C VAL A 578 18.76 -0.80 -46.70
N ASP A 579 18.42 0.30 -47.34
CA ASP A 579 17.13 0.72 -47.91
C ASP A 579 15.95 -0.29 -47.78
N ARG A 580 14.93 0.10 -46.99
CA ARG A 580 13.58 -0.52 -46.79
C ARG A 580 13.45 -1.77 -45.90
N GLY A 581 13.70 -1.61 -44.60
CA GLY A 581 13.13 -2.50 -43.56
C GLY A 581 13.82 -2.34 -42.21
N LYS A 582 13.27 -1.51 -41.32
CA LYS A 582 13.85 -1.19 -40.01
C LYS A 582 14.08 -2.48 -39.19
N MET A 583 15.30 -2.62 -38.67
CA MET A 583 15.79 -3.69 -37.80
C MET A 583 16.02 -3.13 -36.39
N PRO A 584 16.03 -3.95 -35.32
CA PRO A 584 16.23 -3.45 -33.96
C PRO A 584 17.61 -2.83 -33.81
N ASP A 585 17.71 -1.83 -32.94
CA ASP A 585 18.90 -1.00 -32.77
C ASP A 585 20.17 -1.80 -32.45
N ILE A 586 20.05 -2.84 -31.62
CA ILE A 586 21.14 -3.77 -31.28
C ILE A 586 20.58 -5.19 -31.20
N ARG A 587 21.35 -6.19 -31.67
CA ARG A 587 21.07 -7.61 -31.42
C ARG A 587 22.22 -8.25 -30.68
N VAL A 588 21.88 -9.05 -29.67
CA VAL A 588 22.83 -9.87 -28.93
C VAL A 588 22.52 -11.34 -29.20
N GLY A 589 23.47 -12.07 -29.77
CA GLY A 589 23.35 -13.50 -30.09
C GLY A 589 24.35 -14.34 -29.30
N HIS A 590 24.10 -15.65 -29.19
CA HIS A 590 25.06 -16.57 -28.59
C HIS A 590 25.04 -17.92 -29.32
N SER A 591 26.20 -18.58 -29.40
CA SER A 591 26.38 -19.84 -30.14
C SER A 591 25.56 -21.01 -29.57
N ALA A 592 25.27 -21.00 -28.26
CA ALA A 592 24.42 -22.00 -27.60
C ALA A 592 22.94 -21.91 -27.99
N CYS A 593 22.47 -20.76 -28.48
CA CYS A 593 21.08 -20.53 -28.89
C CYS A 593 21.04 -19.89 -30.29
N PRO A 594 21.53 -20.60 -31.32
CA PRO A 594 21.73 -20.05 -32.65
C PRO A 594 20.40 -19.62 -33.26
N GLY A 595 20.37 -18.39 -33.79
CA GLY A 595 19.18 -17.82 -34.40
C GLY A 595 18.09 -17.44 -33.40
N ARG A 596 18.39 -17.33 -32.10
CA ARG A 596 17.52 -16.76 -31.04
C ARG A 596 18.17 -15.57 -30.32
N PRO A 597 18.39 -14.43 -31.01
CA PRO A 597 19.01 -13.28 -30.39
C PRO A 597 18.05 -12.55 -29.43
N VAL A 598 18.62 -11.77 -28.52
CA VAL A 598 17.93 -10.74 -27.76
C VAL A 598 17.92 -9.46 -28.60
N SER A 599 16.74 -8.91 -28.88
CA SER A 599 16.58 -7.68 -29.66
C SER A 599 16.41 -6.48 -28.76
N LEU A 600 17.24 -5.45 -28.91
CA LEU A 600 17.22 -4.25 -28.08
C LEU A 600 16.73 -3.07 -28.93
N GLU A 601 15.77 -2.33 -28.40
CA GLU A 601 15.29 -1.05 -28.96
C GLU A 601 15.62 0.08 -27.98
N ILE A 602 16.17 1.19 -28.46
CA ILE A 602 16.64 2.29 -27.61
C ILE A 602 15.81 3.55 -27.92
N LYS A 603 15.38 4.26 -26.87
CA LYS A 603 14.67 5.55 -26.99
C LYS A 603 15.24 6.56 -26.00
N VAL A 604 15.51 7.77 -26.48
CA VAL A 604 15.86 8.93 -25.62
C VAL A 604 14.58 9.55 -25.07
N ALA A 605 14.22 9.26 -23.83
CA ALA A 605 12.90 9.50 -23.25
C ALA A 605 12.42 10.96 -23.39
N GLU A 606 13.34 11.94 -23.35
CA GLU A 606 13.02 13.36 -23.50
C GLU A 606 12.47 13.72 -24.89
N ASN A 607 12.77 12.94 -25.92
CA ASN A 607 12.31 13.18 -27.29
C ASN A 607 10.88 12.66 -27.55
N TRP A 608 10.33 11.85 -26.65
CA TRP A 608 9.10 11.10 -26.88
C TRP A 608 8.00 11.45 -25.87
N THR A 609 6.74 11.38 -26.30
CA THR A 609 5.57 11.38 -25.40
C THR A 609 5.30 9.96 -24.88
N PHE A 610 4.59 9.83 -23.76
CA PHE A 610 4.28 8.51 -23.21
C PHE A 610 3.56 7.60 -24.22
N PRO A 611 2.50 8.03 -24.94
CA PRO A 611 1.86 7.18 -25.95
C PRO A 611 2.81 6.71 -27.05
N GLN A 612 3.80 7.52 -27.45
CA GLN A 612 4.78 7.11 -28.46
C GLN A 612 5.81 6.12 -27.90
N LEU A 613 6.11 6.16 -26.60
CA LEU A 613 6.92 5.13 -25.96
C LEU A 613 6.17 3.79 -25.88
N GLN A 614 4.86 3.84 -25.63
CA GLN A 614 4.01 2.65 -25.73
C GLN A 614 4.00 2.09 -27.16
N GLU A 615 3.92 2.96 -28.18
CA GLU A 615 4.01 2.56 -29.59
C GLU A 615 5.37 1.94 -29.93
N ALA A 616 6.47 2.47 -29.40
CA ALA A 616 7.80 1.89 -29.56
C ALA A 616 7.88 0.46 -28.97
N LEU A 617 7.29 0.22 -27.81
CA LEU A 617 7.21 -1.10 -27.20
C LEU A 617 6.32 -2.07 -28.03
N ASN A 618 5.10 -1.65 -28.33
CA ASN A 618 4.07 -2.48 -28.98
C ASN A 618 4.31 -2.73 -30.46
N GLU A 619 4.62 -1.69 -31.21
CA GLU A 619 4.66 -1.76 -32.67
C GLU A 619 6.07 -1.96 -33.21
N GLN A 620 7.06 -1.30 -32.63
CA GLN A 620 8.45 -1.39 -33.09
C GLN A 620 9.10 -2.66 -32.51
N LEU A 621 9.18 -2.77 -31.18
CA LEU A 621 9.84 -3.92 -30.56
C LEU A 621 9.05 -5.22 -30.77
N VAL A 622 7.82 -5.27 -30.27
CA VAL A 622 6.97 -6.47 -30.42
C VAL A 622 6.51 -6.67 -31.87
N GLY A 623 5.95 -5.62 -32.48
CA GLY A 623 5.31 -5.70 -33.80
C GLY A 623 6.25 -5.84 -34.99
N GLN A 624 7.53 -5.46 -34.89
CA GLN A 624 8.48 -5.58 -36.01
C GLN A 624 9.61 -6.56 -35.70
N TYR A 625 10.18 -6.52 -34.50
CA TYR A 625 11.40 -7.28 -34.20
C TYR A 625 11.16 -8.67 -33.61
N LEU A 626 10.08 -8.85 -32.86
CA LEU A 626 9.72 -10.14 -32.26
C LEU A 626 8.73 -10.96 -33.12
N ARG A 627 8.28 -10.42 -34.27
CA ARG A 627 7.41 -11.15 -35.23
C ARG A 627 8.10 -12.26 -36.05
N PRO A 628 9.36 -12.15 -36.48
CA PRO A 628 10.03 -13.27 -37.14
C PRO A 628 10.19 -14.42 -36.12
N GLN A 629 9.90 -15.67 -36.50
CA GLN A 629 10.04 -16.90 -35.67
C GLN A 629 11.43 -17.15 -35.03
N LYS A 630 12.36 -16.21 -35.20
CA LYS A 630 13.75 -16.27 -34.75
C LYS A 630 14.03 -15.41 -33.50
N SER A 631 13.27 -14.37 -33.16
CA SER A 631 13.54 -13.57 -31.94
C SER A 631 12.32 -13.56 -31.04
N ARG A 632 12.45 -14.10 -29.82
CA ARG A 632 11.37 -14.16 -28.81
C ARG A 632 11.66 -13.35 -27.55
N HIS A 633 12.83 -12.71 -27.51
CA HIS A 633 13.35 -11.98 -26.37
C HIS A 633 13.65 -10.54 -26.79
N GLY A 634 13.08 -9.57 -26.08
CA GLY A 634 13.21 -8.15 -26.40
C GLY A 634 13.44 -7.26 -25.18
N ILE A 635 14.22 -6.20 -25.34
CA ILE A 635 14.44 -5.20 -24.27
C ILE A 635 14.27 -3.80 -24.85
N LEU A 636 13.37 -3.00 -24.26
CA LEU A 636 13.26 -1.57 -24.53
C LEU A 636 14.12 -0.80 -23.53
N ILE A 637 15.07 -0.01 -24.02
CA ILE A 637 15.97 0.81 -23.21
C ILE A 637 15.55 2.27 -23.31
N LEU A 638 15.20 2.87 -22.17
CA LEU A 638 14.90 4.28 -22.05
C LEU A 638 16.11 5.02 -21.48
N CYS A 639 16.74 5.84 -22.30
CA CYS A 639 17.81 6.73 -21.85
C CYS A 639 17.22 8.08 -21.45
N SER A 640 17.44 8.53 -20.22
CA SER A 640 17.08 9.88 -19.76
C SER A 640 18.33 10.76 -19.70
N ARG A 641 18.26 11.98 -20.22
CA ARG A 641 19.38 12.94 -20.21
C ARG A 641 18.93 14.36 -19.85
N PRO A 642 19.83 15.19 -19.28
CA PRO A 642 19.51 16.59 -19.03
C PRO A 642 19.24 17.35 -20.33
N GLU A 643 18.13 18.09 -20.33
CA GLU A 643 17.74 18.96 -21.43
C GLU A 643 18.63 20.21 -21.43
N ILE A 644 19.52 20.34 -22.42
CA ILE A 644 20.28 21.57 -22.62
C ILE A 644 19.36 22.61 -23.28
N LYS A 645 18.87 23.57 -22.49
CA LYS A 645 18.31 24.80 -23.07
C LYS A 645 19.47 25.68 -23.52
N GLN A 646 19.69 25.81 -24.83
CA GLN A 646 20.54 26.87 -25.39
C GLN A 646 19.87 28.23 -25.13
N GLY A 647 20.20 28.85 -24.00
CA GLY A 647 19.89 30.25 -23.76
C GLY A 647 20.76 31.12 -24.67
N LYS A 648 20.13 31.88 -25.58
CA LYS A 648 20.80 33.05 -26.17
C LYS A 648 21.14 34.01 -25.02
N ASN A 649 22.42 34.14 -24.71
CA ASN A 649 23.03 35.17 -23.85
C ASN A 649 22.75 35.18 -22.34
N THR A 650 23.01 34.08 -21.60
CA THR A 650 23.25 34.21 -20.14
C THR A 650 24.32 33.24 -19.61
N LYS A 651 25.41 33.80 -19.06
CA LYS A 651 26.49 33.09 -18.34
C LYS A 651 26.06 32.64 -16.93
N LYS A 652 24.91 32.01 -16.76
CA LYS A 652 24.50 31.39 -15.49
C LYS A 652 24.00 29.97 -15.74
N ALA A 653 24.67 28.99 -15.13
CA ALA A 653 24.27 27.59 -15.16
C ALA A 653 22.87 27.45 -14.50
N VAL A 654 21.85 27.20 -15.30
CA VAL A 654 20.52 26.82 -14.83
C VAL A 654 20.55 25.30 -14.60
N LYS A 655 20.21 24.85 -13.38
CA LYS A 655 20.06 23.41 -13.12
C LYS A 655 19.03 22.82 -14.09
N PRO A 656 19.35 21.77 -14.87
CA PRO A 656 18.41 21.20 -15.83
C PRO A 656 17.18 20.65 -15.09
N LYS A 657 15.97 21.09 -15.47
CA LYS A 657 14.72 20.50 -14.96
C LYS A 657 14.51 19.15 -15.66
N ARG A 658 14.27 18.09 -14.90
CA ARG A 658 13.86 16.78 -15.45
C ARG A 658 12.51 16.91 -16.15
N LYS A 659 12.37 16.29 -17.34
CA LYS A 659 11.10 16.23 -18.05
C LYS A 659 10.09 15.44 -17.22
N GLN A 660 8.81 15.83 -17.32
CA GLN A 660 7.69 15.03 -16.84
C GLN A 660 6.78 14.73 -18.04
N TRP A 661 6.10 13.58 -18.00
CA TRP A 661 5.24 13.12 -19.09
C TRP A 661 3.78 13.21 -18.67
N MET A 662 2.92 13.70 -19.55
CA MET A 662 1.48 13.75 -19.31
C MET A 662 0.85 12.38 -19.62
N VAL A 663 0.26 11.75 -18.61
CA VAL A 663 -0.40 10.44 -18.74
C VAL A 663 -1.78 10.51 -18.08
N LYS A 664 -2.84 10.27 -18.86
CA LYS A 664 -4.25 10.34 -18.41
C LYS A 664 -4.57 11.62 -17.62
N GLY A 665 -4.03 12.76 -18.07
CA GLY A 665 -4.24 14.07 -17.44
C GLY A 665 -3.42 14.37 -16.19
N LYS A 666 -2.47 13.50 -15.80
CA LYS A 666 -1.53 13.72 -14.68
C LYS A 666 -0.09 13.77 -15.18
N MET A 667 0.74 14.62 -14.58
CA MET A 667 2.19 14.63 -14.85
C MET A 667 2.85 13.46 -14.10
N ARG A 668 3.72 12.73 -14.80
CA ARG A 668 4.44 11.54 -14.32
C ARG A 668 5.95 11.74 -14.41
N SER A 669 6.66 11.22 -13.42
CA SER A 669 8.13 11.20 -13.38
C SER A 669 8.71 10.19 -14.38
N PHE A 670 10.04 10.16 -14.53
CA PHE A 670 10.72 9.15 -15.35
C PHE A 670 10.50 7.74 -14.79
N ASP A 671 10.62 7.58 -13.47
CA ASP A 671 10.39 6.29 -12.80
C ASP A 671 8.93 5.83 -12.94
N ASP A 672 7.98 6.76 -12.87
CA ASP A 672 6.55 6.46 -13.09
C ASP A 672 6.31 5.89 -14.49
N ILE A 673 6.83 6.55 -15.54
CA ILE A 673 6.62 6.07 -16.92
C ILE A 673 7.38 4.78 -17.19
N LEU A 674 8.56 4.59 -16.58
CA LEU A 674 9.34 3.38 -16.69
C LEU A 674 8.57 2.20 -16.09
N GLN A 675 7.99 2.37 -14.89
CA GLN A 675 7.16 1.34 -14.27
C GLN A 675 5.90 1.05 -15.11
N MET A 676 5.23 2.07 -15.62
CA MET A 676 4.05 1.87 -16.47
C MET A 676 4.36 1.10 -17.76
N LEU A 677 5.54 1.32 -18.37
CA LEU A 677 5.98 0.57 -19.55
C LEU A 677 6.40 -0.86 -19.21
N ARG A 678 6.95 -1.11 -18.01
CA ARG A 678 7.21 -2.47 -17.50
C ARG A 678 5.91 -3.24 -17.33
N ASP A 679 4.91 -2.61 -16.72
CA ASP A 679 3.58 -3.22 -16.54
C ASP A 679 2.94 -3.56 -17.90
N GLU A 680 3.12 -2.68 -18.89
CA GLU A 680 2.67 -2.93 -20.26
C GLU A 680 3.45 -4.05 -20.96
N ALA A 681 4.77 -4.14 -20.77
CA ALA A 681 5.57 -5.24 -21.29
C ALA A 681 5.10 -6.59 -20.72
N VAL A 682 4.81 -6.67 -19.41
CA VAL A 682 4.21 -7.84 -18.76
C VAL A 682 2.86 -8.19 -19.38
N ALA A 683 2.01 -7.19 -19.62
CA ALA A 683 0.72 -7.40 -20.28
C ALA A 683 0.88 -7.95 -21.72
N LEU A 684 1.86 -7.46 -22.48
CA LEU A 684 2.11 -7.90 -23.85
C LEU A 684 2.63 -9.35 -23.93
N VAL A 685 3.55 -9.72 -23.05
CA VAL A 685 4.00 -11.12 -22.90
C VAL A 685 2.83 -12.01 -22.51
N THR A 686 1.93 -11.52 -21.67
CA THR A 686 0.73 -12.25 -21.26
C THR A 686 -0.25 -12.49 -22.40
N MET A 687 -0.39 -11.54 -23.33
CA MET A 687 -1.36 -11.60 -24.43
C MET A 687 -0.81 -12.27 -25.70
N THR A 688 0.52 -12.44 -25.83
CA THR A 688 1.16 -12.87 -27.08
C THR A 688 1.97 -14.16 -26.88
N THR A 689 1.56 -15.26 -27.53
CA THR A 689 2.19 -16.58 -27.35
C THR A 689 3.58 -16.75 -27.98
N ASP A 690 3.98 -15.81 -28.83
CA ASP A 690 5.24 -15.88 -29.58
C ASP A 690 6.40 -15.10 -28.93
N ILE A 691 6.15 -14.45 -27.79
CA ILE A 691 7.15 -13.70 -27.02
C ILE A 691 7.45 -14.47 -25.74
N ASP A 692 8.72 -14.83 -25.55
CA ASP A 692 9.17 -15.57 -24.38
C ASP A 692 9.53 -14.62 -23.22
N SER A 693 10.17 -13.46 -23.51
CA SER A 693 10.48 -12.41 -22.53
C SER A 693 10.52 -11.01 -23.16
N LEU A 694 10.07 -10.01 -22.42
CA LEU A 694 10.07 -8.61 -22.82
C LEU A 694 10.28 -7.72 -21.59
N ASP A 695 11.35 -6.92 -21.60
CA ASP A 695 11.71 -6.07 -20.46
C ASP A 695 11.92 -4.61 -20.86
N VAL A 696 11.80 -3.72 -19.87
CA VAL A 696 12.04 -2.27 -20.04
C VAL A 696 13.07 -1.79 -19.01
N VAL A 697 14.20 -1.28 -19.51
CA VAL A 697 15.34 -0.83 -18.70
C VAL A 697 15.48 0.68 -18.83
N GLY A 698 15.64 1.38 -17.69
CA GLY A 698 15.93 2.81 -17.66
C GLY A 698 17.41 3.07 -17.37
N ILE A 699 18.06 3.91 -18.17
CA ILE A 699 19.43 4.37 -17.93
C ILE A 699 19.40 5.89 -17.76
N ASP A 700 19.73 6.34 -16.55
CA ASP A 700 19.66 7.76 -16.17
C ASP A 700 21.04 8.45 -16.30
N TYR A 701 21.14 9.33 -17.30
CA TYR A 701 22.31 10.16 -17.57
C TYR A 701 22.22 11.55 -16.92
N HIS A 702 21.27 11.80 -16.01
CA HIS A 702 21.14 13.07 -15.27
C HIS A 702 22.19 13.36 -14.22
#